data_AF-A0A1Y4R6F1-F1
#
_entry.id   AF-A0A1Y4R6F1-F1
#
_cell.length_a   1.000
_cell.length_b   1.000
_cell.length_c   1.000
_cell.angle_alpha   90.00
_cell.angle_beta   90.00
_cell.angle_gamma   90.00
#
_symmetry.space_group_name_H-M   'P 1'
#
loop_
_entity.id
_entity.type
_entity.pdbx_description
1 polymer ?
#
loop_
_entity_poly.entity_id
_entity_poly.type
_entity_poly.pdbx_seq_one_letter_code
_entity_poly.pdbx_strand_id
1 'polypeptide(L)'
;MSRQIVALSVDKIQTFLTEVIHSHVQEKQTEDATLRKILNASDQISAGFFQEVEIYFPEAAKGENVLLKCSGVYIFYSLRSKEELEQAANRLFEQYYIDSEGQKLLRYAILPDKNQDPIKDIQEAKKQLKKAGNWNRAVEQNRELLFSFCEVPPNIPEGKRSKMDGNQFPYFAEELNALAKTGEGDGGQFRIAVLKADLDGMGEMFKRIGQYEEYQAVSEVLNQQMCLEGLHKAAESCVPSKGARWLFPLYVAGDDLFFAVVLEHLIYGVNVCRNLTQKINKEIKEKIGWSFDPLSVSVGVEITFNKQPIRYYLEMVEAQLKNAKKTKCPQVLRKFLQMKIGICDLVFLDVDYKSVKEQIDKGTKKKGKWVPSGDKKIADELKQAQQNFPIWSFFIHDLKLLSYIRNEESKCANQLGRPHFFYTLLEDITDKTVQSDNIRYINHVLYRLFPAYGESSDQKLKNLEIRLNGRLLTHLCERVKGETRLVVKEETKQRFQAYVRLMLLFSDPRFQIFGQQKKEKENFGTQDKKAEGILLKKSRKYLYEICLNRKTPLRDVFVVQSILPKDHRKPFCCLALEPSMLYRLRTMPAEQAAERIELRNPSTEEEKERIAEANNKRLEEGKHPNRLFFDKKQFLSLAEESGEWTPDFVDSLMLFYRYHELIMEIEKHK
;
A
#
# COMPACT_ATOMS: atom_id res chain seq x y z
N MET A 1 -31.25 -5.77 47.69
CA MET A 1 -29.79 -5.87 47.44
C MET A 1 -29.47 -4.95 46.28
N SER A 2 -28.46 -4.08 46.39
CA SER A 2 -28.07 -3.19 45.31
C SER A 2 -27.26 -3.96 44.27
N ARG A 3 -27.68 -3.89 43.00
CA ARG A 3 -26.94 -4.48 41.88
C ARG A 3 -25.58 -3.76 41.76
N GLN A 4 -24.51 -4.51 41.58
CA GLN A 4 -23.16 -4.00 41.33
C GLN A 4 -22.77 -4.28 39.89
N ILE A 5 -21.99 -3.40 39.30
CA ILE A 5 -21.32 -3.62 38.01
C ILE A 5 -19.87 -3.96 38.32
N VAL A 6 -19.43 -5.10 37.82
CA VAL A 6 -18.05 -5.58 37.91
C VAL A 6 -17.42 -5.41 36.55
N ALA A 7 -16.27 -4.76 36.51
CA ALA A 7 -15.48 -4.58 35.31
C ALA A 7 -14.08 -5.13 35.53
N LEU A 8 -13.64 -6.02 34.66
CA LEU A 8 -12.33 -6.65 34.67
C LEU A 8 -11.64 -6.38 33.33
N SER A 9 -10.35 -6.10 33.37
CA SER A 9 -9.52 -5.91 32.17
C SER A 9 -8.14 -6.48 32.42
N VAL A 10 -7.65 -7.33 31.53
CA VAL A 10 -6.21 -7.67 31.51
C VAL A 10 -5.47 -6.55 30.79
N ASP A 11 -4.25 -6.22 31.22
CA ASP A 11 -3.37 -5.32 30.48
C ASP A 11 -3.21 -5.80 29.02
N LYS A 12 -3.09 -4.84 28.09
CA LYS A 12 -3.07 -5.16 26.67
C LYS A 12 -1.97 -6.17 26.37
N ILE A 13 -2.31 -7.19 25.59
CA ILE A 13 -1.34 -8.17 25.09
C ILE A 13 -0.23 -7.48 24.30
N GLN A 14 -0.48 -6.33 23.68
CA GLN A 14 0.57 -5.49 23.11
C GLN A 14 1.65 -5.10 24.14
N THR A 15 1.28 -4.75 25.38
CA THR A 15 2.23 -4.41 26.44
C THR A 15 3.03 -5.65 26.84
N PHE A 16 2.35 -6.78 27.05
CA PHE A 16 2.98 -8.08 27.29
C PHE A 16 3.91 -8.51 26.14
N LEU A 17 3.47 -8.39 24.89
CA LEU A 17 4.26 -8.64 23.67
C LEU A 17 5.49 -7.75 23.67
N THR A 18 5.32 -6.45 23.90
CA THR A 18 6.39 -5.46 23.90
C THR A 18 7.39 -5.76 25.03
N GLU A 19 6.93 -6.10 26.22
CA GLU A 19 7.75 -6.45 27.38
C GLU A 19 8.44 -7.80 27.24
N VAL A 20 7.77 -8.85 26.76
CA VAL A 20 8.37 -10.16 26.46
C VAL A 20 9.40 -10.00 25.35
N ILE A 21 9.07 -9.28 24.28
CA ILE A 21 9.97 -9.02 23.15
C ILE A 21 11.18 -8.16 23.57
N HIS A 22 11.01 -7.17 24.46
CA HIS A 22 12.09 -6.29 24.92
C HIS A 22 12.89 -6.85 26.11
N SER A 23 12.30 -7.67 26.98
CA SER A 23 12.97 -8.35 28.10
C SER A 23 13.90 -9.46 27.65
N HIS A 24 13.77 -9.96 26.41
CA HIS A 24 14.69 -10.92 25.80
C HIS A 24 16.03 -10.28 25.40
N VAL A 25 16.65 -9.57 26.33
CA VAL A 25 18.07 -9.24 26.29
C VAL A 25 18.83 -10.49 26.77
N GLN A 26 19.57 -11.09 25.83
CA GLN A 26 20.78 -11.90 26.03
C GLN A 26 20.77 -13.43 26.26
N GLU A 27 19.69 -14.14 26.56
CA GLU A 27 19.84 -15.60 26.84
C GLU A 27 19.01 -16.52 25.94
N LYS A 28 19.70 -17.11 24.95
CA LYS A 28 19.59 -18.49 24.41
C LYS A 28 18.23 -19.24 24.41
N GLN A 29 17.08 -18.57 24.40
CA GLN A 29 15.81 -19.21 24.04
C GLN A 29 15.63 -19.11 22.53
N THR A 30 15.52 -20.26 21.88
CA THR A 30 15.24 -20.38 20.44
C THR A 30 13.99 -19.60 20.09
N GLU A 31 14.04 -18.77 19.04
CA GLU A 31 12.95 -17.86 18.62
C GLU A 31 11.58 -18.56 18.54
N ASP A 32 11.56 -19.84 18.16
CA ASP A 32 10.34 -20.67 18.09
C ASP A 32 9.67 -20.89 19.46
N ALA A 33 10.44 -21.01 20.55
CA ALA A 33 9.90 -21.14 21.90
C ALA A 33 9.22 -19.84 22.36
N THR A 34 9.82 -18.69 22.03
CA THR A 34 9.23 -17.36 22.30
C THR A 34 7.97 -17.14 21.47
N LEU A 35 7.96 -17.52 20.19
CA LEU A 35 6.77 -17.44 19.32
C LEU A 35 5.62 -18.30 19.85
N ARG A 36 5.90 -19.53 20.29
CA ARG A 36 4.89 -20.40 20.92
C ARG A 36 4.35 -19.82 22.23
N LYS A 37 5.22 -19.22 23.07
CA LYS A 37 4.79 -18.50 24.28
C LYS A 37 3.84 -17.34 23.96
N ILE A 38 4.15 -16.56 22.92
CA ILE A 38 3.30 -15.45 22.47
C ILE A 38 1.93 -15.98 21.99
N LEU A 39 1.92 -17.04 21.17
CA LEU A 39 0.70 -17.64 20.66
C LEU A 39 -0.21 -18.17 21.76
N ASN A 40 0.36 -18.91 22.72
CA ASN A 40 -0.37 -19.42 23.87
C ASN A 40 -0.90 -18.28 24.75
N ALA A 41 -0.12 -17.20 24.92
CA ALA A 41 -0.58 -16.03 25.65
C ALA A 41 -1.73 -15.31 24.93
N SER A 42 -1.71 -15.26 23.59
CA SER A 42 -2.80 -14.72 22.76
C SER A 42 -4.09 -15.53 22.94
N ASP A 43 -3.99 -16.85 22.82
CA ASP A 43 -5.12 -17.77 23.00
C ASP A 43 -5.70 -17.68 24.42
N GLN A 44 -4.83 -17.70 25.44
CA GLN A 44 -5.22 -17.55 26.84
C GLN A 44 -5.98 -16.24 27.08
N ILE A 45 -5.60 -15.12 26.46
CA ILE A 45 -6.30 -13.85 26.71
C ILE A 45 -7.58 -13.74 25.87
N SER A 46 -7.61 -14.32 24.66
CA SER A 46 -8.80 -14.31 23.81
C SER A 46 -9.91 -15.26 24.26
N ALA A 47 -9.56 -16.41 24.87
CA ALA A 47 -10.52 -17.45 25.27
C ALA A 47 -10.40 -17.81 26.76
N GLY A 48 -9.18 -18.09 27.24
CA GLY A 48 -8.93 -18.53 28.63
C GLY A 48 -9.33 -17.51 29.70
N PHE A 49 -9.04 -16.23 29.50
CA PHE A 49 -9.38 -15.15 30.43
C PHE A 49 -10.89 -15.11 30.70
N PHE A 50 -11.69 -15.24 29.65
CA PHE A 50 -13.14 -15.22 29.82
C PHE A 50 -13.66 -16.45 30.57
N GLN A 51 -13.08 -17.63 30.33
CA GLN A 51 -13.41 -18.85 31.06
C GLN A 51 -13.03 -18.75 32.54
N GLU A 52 -11.84 -18.21 32.84
CA GLU A 52 -11.39 -17.99 34.22
C GLU A 52 -12.28 -16.99 34.96
N VAL A 53 -12.70 -15.89 34.30
CA VAL A 53 -13.67 -14.95 34.88
C VAL A 53 -14.99 -15.66 35.22
N GLU A 54 -15.50 -16.51 34.33
CA GLU A 54 -16.74 -17.26 34.55
C GLU A 54 -16.62 -18.29 35.70
N ILE A 55 -15.41 -18.80 35.99
CA ILE A 55 -15.14 -19.68 37.14
C ILE A 55 -15.19 -18.90 38.46
N TYR A 56 -14.49 -17.75 38.54
CA TYR A 56 -14.45 -16.93 39.75
C TYR A 56 -15.76 -16.18 40.00
N PHE A 57 -16.50 -15.89 38.93
CA PHE A 57 -17.78 -15.20 38.95
C PHE A 57 -18.84 -16.00 38.17
N PRO A 58 -19.46 -17.01 38.80
CA PRO A 58 -20.50 -17.83 38.16
C PRO A 58 -21.71 -17.03 37.64
N GLU A 59 -21.96 -15.84 38.21
CA GLU A 59 -22.99 -14.93 37.71
C GLU A 59 -22.69 -14.37 36.31
N ALA A 60 -21.39 -14.27 35.95
CA ALA A 60 -20.94 -13.84 34.63
C ALA A 60 -21.14 -14.91 33.55
N ALA A 61 -21.27 -16.19 33.93
CA ALA A 61 -21.60 -17.29 33.01
C ALA A 61 -23.08 -17.27 32.58
N LYS A 62 -23.96 -16.61 33.37
CA LYS A 62 -25.36 -16.39 33.00
C LYS A 62 -25.41 -15.19 32.05
N GLY A 63 -25.47 -15.45 30.74
CA GLY A 63 -25.38 -14.44 29.68
C GLY A 63 -26.25 -13.19 29.85
N GLU A 64 -27.38 -13.29 30.56
CA GLU A 64 -28.28 -12.18 30.90
C GLU A 64 -27.64 -11.09 31.79
N ASN A 65 -26.58 -11.42 32.52
CA ASN A 65 -25.86 -10.47 33.37
C ASN A 65 -24.64 -9.86 32.69
N VAL A 66 -24.24 -10.34 31.51
CA VAL A 66 -23.06 -9.86 30.80
C VAL A 66 -23.40 -8.58 30.06
N LEU A 67 -22.64 -7.52 30.33
CA LEU A 67 -22.73 -6.22 29.66
C LEU A 67 -21.75 -6.10 28.49
N LEU A 68 -20.55 -6.63 28.65
CA LEU A 68 -19.51 -6.58 27.61
C LEU A 68 -18.54 -7.74 27.78
N LYS A 69 -18.24 -8.41 26.67
CA LYS A 69 -17.19 -9.43 26.56
C LYS A 69 -16.41 -9.20 25.27
N CYS A 70 -15.27 -8.51 25.35
CA CYS A 70 -14.47 -8.15 24.17
C CYS A 70 -13.05 -7.67 24.55
N SER A 71 -12.05 -8.04 23.75
CA SER A 71 -10.67 -7.51 23.82
C SER A 71 -10.02 -7.54 25.21
N GLY A 72 -10.15 -8.66 25.93
CA GLY A 72 -9.60 -8.78 27.30
C GLY A 72 -10.32 -7.93 28.35
N VAL A 73 -11.51 -7.42 28.04
CA VAL A 73 -12.42 -6.71 28.97
C VAL A 73 -13.69 -7.52 29.17
N TYR A 74 -14.06 -7.72 30.43
CA TYR A 74 -15.30 -8.37 30.84
C TYR A 74 -16.06 -7.45 31.80
N ILE A 75 -17.29 -7.07 31.44
CA ILE A 75 -18.18 -6.27 32.29
C ILE A 75 -19.48 -7.04 32.48
N PHE A 76 -19.94 -7.17 33.73
CA PHE A 76 -21.18 -7.88 34.06
C PHE A 76 -21.81 -7.33 35.35
N TYR A 77 -23.08 -7.64 35.55
CA TYR A 77 -23.81 -7.35 36.78
C TYR A 77 -23.67 -8.49 37.80
N SER A 78 -23.53 -8.13 39.08
CA SER A 78 -23.58 -9.08 40.20
C SER A 78 -24.46 -8.55 41.32
N LEU A 79 -25.04 -9.47 42.09
CA LEU A 79 -25.83 -9.19 43.30
C LEU A 79 -25.01 -9.38 44.59
N ARG A 80 -23.75 -9.81 44.47
CA ARG A 80 -22.82 -9.95 45.60
C ARG A 80 -22.49 -8.59 46.20
N SER A 81 -22.08 -8.61 47.47
CA SER A 81 -21.59 -7.40 48.14
C SER A 81 -20.30 -6.91 47.46
N LYS A 82 -20.01 -5.62 47.63
CA LYS A 82 -18.79 -5.02 47.06
C LYS A 82 -17.54 -5.68 47.63
N GLU A 83 -17.55 -6.02 48.92
CA GLU A 83 -16.44 -6.65 49.61
C GLU A 83 -16.14 -8.06 49.07
N GLU A 84 -17.18 -8.88 48.86
CA GLU A 84 -17.02 -10.22 48.26
C GLU A 84 -16.47 -10.15 46.84
N LEU A 85 -16.94 -9.18 46.05
CA LEU A 85 -16.48 -8.96 44.68
C LEU A 85 -15.03 -8.47 44.64
N GLU A 86 -14.64 -7.56 45.54
CA GLU A 86 -13.25 -7.08 45.65
C GLU A 86 -12.31 -8.25 46.02
N GLN A 87 -12.71 -9.11 46.96
CA GLN A 87 -11.92 -10.31 47.32
C GLN A 87 -11.79 -11.30 46.16
N ALA A 88 -12.87 -11.58 45.45
CA ALA A 88 -12.84 -12.49 44.31
C ALA A 88 -11.97 -11.94 43.17
N ALA A 89 -12.07 -10.63 42.88
CA ALA A 89 -11.24 -9.97 41.89
C ALA A 89 -9.76 -9.96 42.29
N ASN A 90 -9.44 -9.79 43.58
CA ASN A 90 -8.07 -9.84 44.06
C ASN A 90 -7.46 -11.25 43.95
N ARG A 91 -8.22 -12.30 44.26
CA ARG A 91 -7.76 -13.69 44.05
C ARG A 91 -7.50 -13.99 42.59
N LEU A 92 -8.36 -13.49 41.69
CA LEU A 92 -8.13 -13.61 40.26
C LEU A 92 -6.87 -12.84 39.85
N PHE A 93 -6.64 -11.63 40.40
CA PHE A 93 -5.41 -10.87 40.19
C PHE A 93 -4.16 -11.65 40.59
N GLU A 94 -4.12 -12.19 41.82
CA GLU A 94 -2.99 -12.96 42.34
C GLU A 94 -2.69 -14.16 41.46
N GLN A 95 -3.73 -14.93 41.10
CA GLN A 95 -3.58 -16.11 40.23
C GLN A 95 -3.03 -15.71 38.86
N TYR A 96 -3.60 -14.66 38.24
CA TYR A 96 -3.17 -14.21 36.92
C TYR A 96 -1.73 -13.68 36.93
N TYR A 97 -1.34 -12.98 38.00
CA TYR A 97 0.02 -12.49 38.18
C TYR A 97 1.02 -13.65 38.35
N ILE A 98 0.70 -14.66 39.16
CA ILE A 98 1.57 -15.82 39.40
C ILE A 98 1.68 -16.70 38.15
N ASP A 99 0.56 -17.04 37.52
CA ASP A 99 0.53 -17.91 36.33
C ASP A 99 1.23 -17.28 35.11
N SER A 100 1.26 -15.95 35.07
CA SER A 100 1.97 -15.18 34.05
C SER A 100 3.41 -14.82 34.41
N GLU A 101 3.95 -15.34 35.52
CA GLU A 101 5.31 -15.04 35.98
C GLU A 101 5.55 -13.52 36.14
N GLY A 102 4.52 -12.81 36.60
CA GLY A 102 4.52 -11.37 36.84
C GLY A 102 4.37 -10.49 35.60
N GLN A 103 4.17 -11.08 34.41
CA GLN A 103 4.15 -10.36 33.14
C GLN A 103 2.77 -9.82 32.76
N LYS A 104 1.69 -10.30 33.37
CA LYS A 104 0.32 -9.83 33.10
C LYS A 104 -0.29 -9.27 34.37
N LEU A 105 -0.95 -8.13 34.23
CA LEU A 105 -1.64 -7.45 35.32
C LEU A 105 -3.13 -7.37 35.02
N LEU A 106 -3.94 -7.71 36.02
CA LEU A 106 -5.39 -7.59 35.97
C LEU A 106 -5.81 -6.26 36.60
N ARG A 107 -6.68 -5.51 35.92
CA ARG A 107 -7.35 -4.34 36.47
C ARG A 107 -8.80 -4.69 36.75
N TYR A 108 -9.32 -4.21 37.87
CA TYR A 108 -10.71 -4.36 38.21
C TYR A 108 -11.31 -3.07 38.75
N ALA A 109 -12.62 -2.91 38.54
CA ALA A 109 -13.42 -1.84 39.11
C ALA A 109 -14.80 -2.38 39.47
N ILE A 110 -15.28 -2.04 40.67
CA ILE A 110 -16.60 -2.40 41.16
C ILE A 110 -17.33 -1.10 41.48
N LEU A 111 -18.47 -0.91 40.85
CA LEU A 111 -19.28 0.30 40.98
C LEU A 111 -20.75 -0.08 41.22
N PRO A 112 -21.49 0.70 42.01
CA PRO A 112 -22.92 0.49 42.17
C PRO A 112 -23.62 0.77 40.85
N ASP A 113 -24.64 -0.03 40.54
CA ASP A 113 -25.57 0.23 39.46
C ASP A 113 -26.35 1.52 39.76
N LYS A 114 -26.06 2.59 39.00
CA LYS A 114 -26.66 3.92 39.17
C LYS A 114 -27.53 4.34 37.99
N ASN A 115 -27.35 3.74 36.81
CA ASN A 115 -28.07 4.12 35.61
C ASN A 115 -28.98 2.96 35.16
N GLN A 116 -30.12 3.28 34.57
CA GLN A 116 -30.94 2.28 33.87
C GLN A 116 -30.48 2.06 32.41
N ASP A 117 -29.27 2.51 32.07
CA ASP A 117 -28.73 2.52 30.70
C ASP A 117 -27.43 1.70 30.65
N PRO A 118 -27.51 0.45 30.15
CA PRO A 118 -26.36 -0.45 30.03
C PRO A 118 -25.16 0.15 29.29
N ILE A 119 -25.38 1.02 28.29
CA ILE A 119 -24.29 1.63 27.52
C ILE A 119 -23.54 2.64 28.40
N LYS A 120 -24.25 3.45 29.18
CA LYS A 120 -23.62 4.39 30.12
C LYS A 120 -22.86 3.66 31.22
N ASP A 121 -23.39 2.53 31.68
CA ASP A 121 -22.71 1.67 32.66
C ASP A 121 -21.41 1.11 32.10
N ILE A 122 -21.40 0.61 30.85
CA ILE A 122 -20.20 0.17 30.16
C ILE A 122 -19.17 1.31 30.02
N GLN A 123 -19.61 2.51 29.65
CA GLN A 123 -18.73 3.67 29.49
C GLN A 123 -18.09 4.10 30.81
N GLU A 124 -18.87 4.17 31.89
CA GLU A 124 -18.37 4.52 33.22
C GLU A 124 -17.46 3.43 33.77
N ALA A 125 -17.82 2.15 33.63
CA ALA A 125 -16.96 1.02 33.98
C ALA A 125 -15.60 1.08 33.27
N LYS A 126 -15.58 1.31 31.94
CA LYS A 126 -14.34 1.49 31.16
C LYS A 126 -13.52 2.70 31.64
N LYS A 127 -14.17 3.79 32.05
CA LYS A 127 -13.50 4.97 32.59
C LYS A 127 -12.87 4.68 33.95
N GLN A 128 -13.56 3.94 34.82
CA GLN A 128 -13.06 3.55 36.13
C GLN A 128 -11.89 2.58 36.05
N LEU A 129 -11.90 1.63 35.10
CA LEU A 129 -10.76 0.76 34.81
C LEU A 129 -9.48 1.52 34.43
N LYS A 130 -9.61 2.73 33.85
CA LYS A 130 -8.48 3.58 33.44
C LYS A 130 -8.00 4.55 34.53
N LYS A 131 -8.70 4.69 35.66
CA LYS A 131 -8.31 5.63 36.71
C LYS A 131 -7.12 5.09 37.51
N ALA A 132 -6.10 5.92 37.66
CA ALA A 132 -4.91 5.60 38.45
C ALA A 132 -5.26 5.24 39.91
N GLY A 133 -6.27 5.87 40.52
CA GLY A 133 -6.66 5.58 41.91
C GLY A 133 -7.11 4.12 42.14
N ASN A 134 -7.84 3.51 41.20
CA ASN A 134 -8.27 2.12 41.32
C ASN A 134 -7.08 1.16 41.14
N TRP A 135 -6.18 1.49 40.21
CA TRP A 135 -4.95 0.74 40.01
C TRP A 135 -4.03 0.81 41.24
N ASN A 136 -3.81 2.00 41.79
CA ASN A 136 -3.00 2.20 42.99
C ASN A 136 -3.53 1.38 44.17
N ARG A 137 -4.85 1.28 44.32
CA ARG A 137 -5.47 0.45 45.37
C ARG A 137 -5.19 -1.03 45.17
N ALA A 138 -5.27 -1.54 43.93
CA ALA A 138 -4.90 -2.93 43.63
C ALA A 138 -3.41 -3.19 43.88
N VAL A 139 -2.53 -2.25 43.50
CA VAL A 139 -1.08 -2.34 43.77
C VAL A 139 -0.79 -2.33 45.27
N GLU A 140 -1.47 -1.48 46.03
CA GLU A 140 -1.29 -1.39 47.49
C GLU A 140 -1.78 -2.66 48.20
N GLN A 141 -2.92 -3.21 47.76
CA GLN A 141 -3.44 -4.49 48.26
C GLN A 141 -2.51 -5.67 47.97
N ASN A 142 -1.80 -5.66 46.84
CA ASN A 142 -0.91 -6.74 46.42
C ASN A 142 0.58 -6.39 46.55
N ARG A 143 0.94 -5.39 47.37
CA ARG A 143 2.31 -4.87 47.49
C ARG A 143 3.32 -5.96 47.84
N GLU A 144 2.95 -6.85 48.76
CA GLU A 144 3.80 -7.97 49.18
C GLU A 144 4.10 -8.89 47.99
N LEU A 145 3.09 -9.24 47.18
CA LEU A 145 3.24 -10.10 46.00
C LEU A 145 4.04 -9.40 44.88
N LEU A 146 3.78 -8.11 44.63
CA LEU A 146 4.36 -7.35 43.53
C LEU A 146 5.83 -6.95 43.76
N PHE A 147 6.23 -6.76 45.01
CA PHE A 147 7.57 -6.27 45.37
C PHE A 147 8.39 -7.29 46.18
N SER A 148 7.96 -8.56 46.22
CA SER A 148 8.76 -9.65 46.75
C SER A 148 9.50 -10.38 45.63
N PHE A 149 10.68 -10.90 45.97
CA PHE A 149 11.39 -11.83 45.11
C PHE A 149 10.76 -13.21 45.25
N CYS A 150 9.84 -13.53 44.34
CA CYS A 150 9.29 -14.87 44.24
C CYS A 150 10.26 -15.76 43.47
N GLU A 151 10.72 -16.87 44.05
CA GLU A 151 11.36 -17.94 43.28
C GLU A 151 10.34 -18.45 42.26
N VAL A 152 10.65 -18.31 40.98
CA VAL A 152 9.84 -18.91 39.91
C VAL A 152 9.89 -20.42 40.14
N PRO A 153 8.76 -21.10 40.38
CA PRO A 153 8.76 -22.55 40.54
C PRO A 153 9.45 -23.16 39.32
N PRO A 154 10.36 -24.15 39.49
CA PRO A 154 11.05 -24.77 38.37
C PRO A 154 9.99 -25.30 37.40
N ASN A 155 9.89 -24.64 36.23
CA ASN A 155 8.93 -24.85 35.15
C ASN A 155 7.63 -25.55 35.59
N ILE A 156 6.52 -24.81 35.66
CA ILE A 156 5.21 -25.44 35.45
C ILE A 156 5.37 -26.31 34.21
N PRO A 157 5.19 -27.65 34.29
CA PRO A 157 5.43 -28.52 33.16
C PRO A 157 4.66 -27.98 31.97
N GLU A 158 5.30 -27.91 30.80
CA GLU A 158 4.67 -27.46 29.54
C GLU A 158 3.34 -28.16 29.23
N GLY A 159 3.02 -29.26 29.94
CA GLY A 159 1.76 -30.00 29.86
C GLY A 159 0.53 -29.39 30.56
N LYS A 160 0.61 -28.26 31.29
CA LYS A 160 -0.59 -27.54 31.79
C LYS A 160 -1.03 -26.34 30.94
N ARG A 161 -0.18 -25.88 30.02
CA ARG A 161 -0.53 -24.83 29.05
C ARG A 161 -1.20 -25.51 27.86
N SER A 162 -2.38 -25.04 27.45
CA SER A 162 -3.08 -25.56 26.26
C SER A 162 -2.13 -25.53 25.07
N LYS A 163 -1.65 -26.70 24.65
CA LYS A 163 -0.98 -26.82 23.35
C LYS A 163 -2.05 -26.54 22.31
N MET A 164 -1.80 -25.61 21.38
CA MET A 164 -2.51 -25.62 20.11
C MET A 164 -2.34 -27.01 19.52
N ASP A 165 -3.41 -27.78 19.46
CA ASP A 165 -3.38 -29.07 18.80
C ASP A 165 -3.23 -28.79 17.30
N GLY A 166 -2.16 -29.29 16.68
CA GLY A 166 -1.88 -29.08 15.25
C GLY A 166 -2.98 -29.57 14.31
N ASN A 167 -3.95 -30.32 14.86
CA ASN A 167 -5.19 -30.76 14.19
C ASN A 167 -6.31 -29.70 14.19
N GLN A 168 -6.31 -28.75 15.13
CA GLN A 168 -7.39 -27.76 15.26
C GLN A 168 -7.33 -26.70 14.15
N PHE A 169 -6.12 -26.35 13.69
CA PHE A 169 -5.91 -25.28 12.71
C PHE A 169 -5.06 -25.73 11.50
N PRO A 170 -5.63 -26.53 10.56
CA PRO A 170 -4.88 -27.15 9.46
C PRO A 170 -4.20 -26.18 8.47
N TYR A 171 -4.56 -24.90 8.45
CA TYR A 171 -3.95 -23.90 7.56
C TYR A 171 -2.81 -23.11 8.23
N PHE A 172 -2.61 -23.32 9.53
CA PHE A 172 -1.54 -22.67 10.28
C PHE A 172 -0.28 -23.52 10.26
N ALA A 173 0.85 -22.88 9.97
CA ALA A 173 2.16 -23.48 10.17
C ALA A 173 2.42 -23.67 11.67
N GLU A 174 3.07 -24.77 12.05
CA GLU A 174 3.41 -25.04 13.45
C GLU A 174 4.52 -24.13 13.95
N GLU A 175 5.44 -23.73 13.05
CA GLU A 175 6.56 -22.84 13.30
C GLU A 175 6.78 -21.94 12.09
N LEU A 176 7.48 -20.82 12.28
CA LEU A 176 7.73 -19.86 11.21
C LEU A 176 8.55 -20.50 10.07
N ASN A 177 9.47 -21.39 10.40
CA ASN A 177 10.29 -22.12 9.41
C ASN A 177 9.49 -23.14 8.59
N ALA A 178 8.38 -23.64 9.14
CA ALA A 178 7.48 -24.55 8.42
C ALA A 178 6.69 -23.86 7.30
N LEU A 179 6.81 -22.54 7.16
CA LEU A 179 6.32 -21.81 5.99
C LEU A 179 7.14 -22.10 4.72
N ALA A 180 8.41 -22.52 4.85
CA ALA A 180 9.27 -22.81 3.70
C ALA A 180 8.75 -23.96 2.83
N LYS A 181 9.07 -23.93 1.53
CA LYS A 181 8.79 -25.07 0.64
C LYS A 181 9.78 -26.20 0.92
N THR A 182 9.31 -27.44 0.81
CA THR A 182 10.16 -28.64 0.84
C THR A 182 11.26 -28.53 -0.22
N GLY A 183 12.52 -28.41 0.22
CA GLY A 183 13.70 -28.28 -0.65
C GLY A 183 14.57 -27.05 -0.38
N GLU A 184 14.05 -26.03 0.32
CA GLU A 184 14.89 -25.02 0.99
C GLU A 184 15.31 -25.63 2.34
N GLY A 185 16.40 -26.40 2.31
CA GLY A 185 16.79 -27.36 3.36
C GLY A 185 16.79 -26.85 4.80
N ASP A 186 16.70 -27.80 5.72
CA ASP A 186 16.84 -27.68 7.18
C ASP A 186 17.64 -26.43 7.60
N GLY A 187 16.92 -25.34 7.90
CA GLY A 187 17.50 -24.12 8.46
C GLY A 187 17.88 -22.99 7.48
N GLY A 188 17.40 -22.95 6.24
CA GLY A 188 17.62 -21.82 5.32
C GLY A 188 17.00 -20.47 5.73
N GLN A 189 17.63 -19.34 5.34
CA GLN A 189 17.01 -18.00 5.39
C GLN A 189 16.18 -17.78 4.13
N PHE A 190 14.89 -17.48 4.27
CA PHE A 190 13.98 -17.16 3.17
C PHE A 190 13.15 -15.91 3.47
N ARG A 191 12.55 -15.32 2.43
CA ARG A 191 11.76 -14.09 2.56
C ARG A 191 10.33 -14.40 3.00
N ILE A 192 9.90 -13.72 4.05
CA ILE A 192 8.52 -13.71 4.53
C ILE A 192 7.92 -12.32 4.37
N ALA A 193 6.61 -12.28 4.23
CA ALA A 193 5.81 -11.08 4.43
C ALA A 193 5.19 -11.16 5.82
N VAL A 194 5.50 -10.16 6.65
CA VAL A 194 4.91 -9.98 7.98
C VAL A 194 3.80 -8.95 7.86
N LEU A 195 2.61 -9.29 8.33
CA LEU A 195 1.41 -8.47 8.21
C LEU A 195 0.87 -8.12 9.59
N LYS A 196 0.61 -6.84 9.81
CA LYS A 196 -0.14 -6.35 10.97
C LYS A 196 -1.34 -5.54 10.49
N ALA A 197 -2.53 -5.85 10.97
CA ALA A 197 -3.76 -5.21 10.58
C ALA A 197 -4.56 -4.73 11.78
N ASP A 198 -5.29 -3.63 11.59
CA ASP A 198 -6.12 -2.99 12.59
C ASP A 198 -7.39 -2.39 11.95
N LEU A 199 -8.53 -2.60 12.60
CA LEU A 199 -9.84 -2.17 12.11
C LEU A 199 -10.05 -0.66 12.31
N ASP A 200 -10.26 0.04 11.21
CA ASP A 200 -10.55 1.47 11.19
C ASP A 200 -12.02 1.75 11.48
N GLY A 201 -12.29 2.80 12.26
CA GLY A 201 -13.64 3.30 12.50
C GLY A 201 -14.41 2.59 13.61
N MET A 202 -13.83 1.56 14.24
CA MET A 202 -14.47 0.80 15.32
C MET A 202 -14.92 1.69 16.49
N GLY A 203 -14.06 2.60 16.95
CA GLY A 203 -14.39 3.51 18.05
C GLY A 203 -15.52 4.48 17.73
N GLU A 204 -15.60 4.97 16.49
CA GLU A 204 -16.69 5.84 16.04
C GLU A 204 -18.00 5.08 15.85
N MET A 205 -17.93 3.83 15.38
CA MET A 205 -19.08 2.93 15.29
C MET A 205 -19.71 2.73 16.68
N PHE A 206 -18.93 2.32 17.68
CA PHE A 206 -19.45 2.09 19.03
C PHE A 206 -20.00 3.34 19.72
N LYS A 207 -19.55 4.55 19.35
CA LYS A 207 -20.11 5.82 19.87
C LYS A 207 -21.49 6.13 19.28
N ARG A 208 -21.79 5.64 18.08
CA ARG A 208 -23.06 5.91 17.37
C ARG A 208 -24.17 4.93 17.72
N ILE A 209 -23.82 3.77 18.26
CA ILE A 209 -24.78 2.77 18.70
C ILE A 209 -25.54 3.33 19.92
N GLY A 210 -26.86 3.46 19.78
CA GLY A 210 -27.74 3.98 20.82
C GLY A 210 -28.49 2.91 21.61
N GLN A 211 -28.56 1.68 21.10
CA GLN A 211 -29.26 0.56 21.73
C GLN A 211 -28.28 -0.52 22.21
N TYR A 212 -28.54 -1.06 23.39
CA TYR A 212 -27.64 -2.03 24.02
C TYR A 212 -27.59 -3.35 23.25
N GLU A 213 -28.72 -3.78 22.70
CA GLU A 213 -28.85 -5.00 21.90
C GLU A 213 -27.98 -4.92 20.64
N GLU A 214 -27.97 -3.76 19.98
CA GLU A 214 -27.10 -3.50 18.83
C GLU A 214 -25.62 -3.50 19.24
N TYR A 215 -25.30 -2.91 20.40
CA TYR A 215 -23.94 -2.85 20.93
C TYR A 215 -23.39 -4.25 21.20
N GLN A 216 -24.19 -5.07 21.88
CA GLN A 216 -23.86 -6.45 22.20
C GLN A 216 -23.69 -7.29 20.93
N ALA A 217 -24.62 -7.18 19.97
CA ALA A 217 -24.57 -7.93 18.71
C ALA A 217 -23.28 -7.65 17.92
N VAL A 218 -22.86 -6.38 17.84
CA VAL A 218 -21.61 -5.97 17.17
C VAL A 218 -20.39 -6.48 17.93
N SER A 219 -20.39 -6.38 19.27
CA SER A 219 -19.31 -6.87 20.11
C SER A 219 -19.11 -8.39 19.96
N GLU A 220 -20.19 -9.15 19.90
CA GLU A 220 -20.16 -10.60 19.68
C GLU A 220 -19.56 -10.97 18.32
N VAL A 221 -19.98 -10.28 17.24
CA VAL A 221 -19.44 -10.51 15.90
C VAL A 221 -17.93 -10.26 15.88
N LEU A 222 -17.47 -9.15 16.47
CA LEU A 222 -16.04 -8.87 16.55
C LEU A 222 -15.28 -9.94 17.32
N ASN A 223 -15.80 -10.39 18.46
CA ASN A 223 -15.14 -11.42 19.27
C ASN A 223 -15.07 -12.79 18.56
N GLN A 224 -16.09 -13.14 17.76
CA GLN A 224 -16.14 -14.39 16.99
C GLN A 224 -15.20 -14.38 15.78
N GLN A 225 -14.93 -13.22 15.19
CA GLN A 225 -14.11 -13.10 13.99
C GLN A 225 -12.65 -12.71 14.31
N MET A 226 -12.42 -11.86 15.32
CA MET A 226 -11.08 -11.39 15.70
C MET A 226 -10.42 -12.30 16.75
N CYS A 227 -10.40 -13.58 16.44
CA CYS A 227 -9.77 -14.63 17.22
C CYS A 227 -9.03 -15.60 16.28
N LEU A 228 -8.31 -16.56 16.85
CA LEU A 228 -7.56 -17.56 16.08
C LEU A 228 -8.47 -18.39 15.15
N GLU A 229 -9.68 -18.75 15.59
CA GLU A 229 -10.65 -19.46 14.76
C GLU A 229 -11.15 -18.62 13.58
N GLY A 230 -11.40 -17.32 13.81
CA GLY A 230 -11.83 -16.40 12.77
C GLY A 230 -10.73 -16.17 11.73
N LEU A 231 -9.48 -15.99 12.19
CA LEU A 231 -8.31 -15.94 11.31
C LEU A 231 -8.14 -17.24 10.50
N HIS A 232 -8.31 -18.41 11.13
CA HIS A 232 -8.18 -19.69 10.46
C HIS A 232 -9.24 -19.89 9.36
N LYS A 233 -10.50 -19.57 9.64
CA LYS A 233 -11.59 -19.58 8.64
C LYS A 233 -11.33 -18.61 7.48
N ALA A 234 -10.75 -17.44 7.77
CA ALA A 234 -10.35 -16.50 6.72
C ALA A 234 -9.19 -17.06 5.89
N ALA A 235 -8.19 -17.68 6.52
CA ALA A 235 -7.08 -18.35 5.85
C ALA A 235 -7.57 -19.50 4.94
N GLU A 236 -8.53 -20.29 5.39
CA GLU A 236 -9.20 -21.33 4.60
C GLU A 236 -9.82 -20.79 3.30
N SER A 237 -10.52 -19.65 3.39
CA SER A 237 -11.14 -19.02 2.22
C SER A 237 -10.14 -18.46 1.20
N CYS A 238 -8.88 -18.28 1.61
CA CYS A 238 -7.80 -17.66 0.83
C CYS A 238 -6.68 -18.65 0.50
N VAL A 239 -6.90 -19.95 0.61
CA VAL A 239 -5.86 -20.96 0.45
C VAL A 239 -5.16 -20.84 -0.93
N PRO A 240 -3.82 -20.71 -0.96
CA PRO A 240 -3.06 -20.58 -2.21
C PRO A 240 -2.99 -21.90 -3.01
N SER A 241 -2.95 -23.04 -2.33
CA SER A 241 -2.95 -24.39 -2.92
C SER A 241 -3.60 -25.40 -1.97
N LYS A 242 -4.30 -26.42 -2.52
CA LYS A 242 -5.08 -27.37 -1.71
C LYS A 242 -4.20 -28.09 -0.68
N GLY A 243 -4.47 -27.87 0.61
CA GLY A 243 -3.94 -28.66 1.72
C GLY A 243 -2.66 -28.16 2.40
N ALA A 244 -2.17 -26.95 2.12
CA ALA A 244 -0.94 -26.45 2.73
C ALA A 244 -1.18 -25.61 4.00
N ARG A 245 -0.40 -25.87 5.05
CA ARG A 245 -0.14 -24.92 6.14
C ARG A 245 0.68 -23.76 5.57
N TRP A 246 0.11 -22.56 5.52
CA TRP A 246 0.70 -21.47 4.71
C TRP A 246 0.74 -20.11 5.41
N LEU A 247 0.15 -20.03 6.59
CA LEU A 247 0.09 -18.82 7.41
C LEU A 247 0.59 -19.16 8.81
N PHE A 248 1.43 -18.31 9.38
CA PHE A 248 1.88 -18.44 10.76
C PHE A 248 1.29 -17.30 11.58
N PRO A 249 0.32 -17.55 12.49
CA PRO A 249 -0.16 -16.50 13.38
C PRO A 249 0.98 -16.08 14.31
N LEU A 250 1.16 -14.77 14.50
CA LEU A 250 2.07 -14.23 15.51
C LEU A 250 1.26 -13.80 16.73
N TYR A 251 0.13 -13.13 16.48
CA TYR A 251 -0.76 -12.63 17.52
C TYR A 251 -2.13 -12.27 16.93
N VAL A 252 -3.21 -12.63 17.64
CA VAL A 252 -4.58 -12.24 17.27
C VAL A 252 -5.36 -11.94 18.54
N ALA A 253 -5.70 -10.68 18.76
CA ALA A 253 -6.69 -10.35 19.77
C ALA A 253 -7.30 -8.96 19.59
N GLY A 254 -8.60 -8.88 19.89
CA GLY A 254 -9.34 -7.64 19.88
C GLY A 254 -9.46 -7.06 18.47
N ASP A 255 -8.83 -5.91 18.23
CA ASP A 255 -8.78 -5.25 16.92
C ASP A 255 -7.48 -5.50 16.14
N ASP A 256 -6.47 -6.09 16.79
CA ASP A 256 -5.15 -6.33 16.23
C ASP A 256 -5.01 -7.74 15.64
N LEU A 257 -4.53 -7.81 14.42
CA LEU A 257 -4.16 -9.05 13.73
C LEU A 257 -2.69 -8.99 13.32
N PHE A 258 -1.88 -9.97 13.70
CA PHE A 258 -0.44 -10.02 13.40
C PHE A 258 -0.04 -11.44 12.99
N PHE A 259 0.50 -11.60 11.80
CA PHE A 259 0.85 -12.92 11.25
C PHE A 259 1.91 -12.82 10.16
N ALA A 260 2.48 -13.95 9.76
CA ALA A 260 3.44 -14.06 8.69
C ALA A 260 3.02 -15.09 7.64
N VAL A 261 3.45 -14.85 6.40
CA VAL A 261 3.31 -15.77 5.27
C VAL A 261 4.61 -15.76 4.47
N VAL A 262 4.87 -16.79 3.66
CA VAL A 262 5.96 -16.67 2.66
C VAL A 262 5.67 -15.54 1.68
N LEU A 263 6.72 -14.92 1.13
CA LEU A 263 6.57 -13.76 0.25
C LEU A 263 5.69 -14.05 -0.98
N GLU A 264 5.74 -15.27 -1.53
CA GLU A 264 4.87 -15.68 -2.65
C GLU A 264 3.38 -15.72 -2.26
N HIS A 265 3.07 -15.78 -0.98
CA HIS A 265 1.70 -15.77 -0.47
C HIS A 265 1.24 -14.39 0.01
N LEU A 266 2.04 -13.33 -0.20
CA LEU A 266 1.73 -11.96 0.26
C LEU A 266 0.31 -11.50 -0.15
N ILE A 267 -0.08 -11.72 -1.40
CA ILE A 267 -1.43 -11.32 -1.88
C ILE A 267 -2.51 -12.09 -1.12
N TYR A 268 -2.31 -13.39 -0.88
CA TYR A 268 -3.26 -14.20 -0.12
C TYR A 268 -3.34 -13.72 1.34
N GLY A 269 -2.21 -13.37 1.96
CA GLY A 269 -2.18 -12.77 3.30
C GLY A 269 -2.97 -11.45 3.37
N VAL A 270 -2.81 -10.55 2.40
CA VAL A 270 -3.64 -9.33 2.31
C VAL A 270 -5.13 -9.67 2.13
N ASN A 271 -5.44 -10.70 1.33
CA ASN A 271 -6.82 -11.13 1.11
C ASN A 271 -7.47 -11.72 2.37
N VAL A 272 -6.70 -12.34 3.26
CA VAL A 272 -7.20 -12.81 4.57
C VAL A 272 -7.76 -11.65 5.37
N CYS A 273 -7.02 -10.53 5.48
CA CYS A 273 -7.51 -9.31 6.12
C CYS A 273 -8.77 -8.78 5.43
N ARG A 274 -8.81 -8.77 4.09
CA ARG A 274 -9.99 -8.33 3.32
C ARG A 274 -11.22 -9.16 3.65
N ASN A 275 -11.09 -10.49 3.56
CA ASN A 275 -12.19 -11.43 3.74
C ASN A 275 -12.72 -11.37 5.17
N LEU A 276 -11.82 -11.24 6.16
CA LEU A 276 -12.20 -11.08 7.56
C LEU A 276 -13.05 -9.83 7.78
N THR A 277 -12.59 -8.67 7.29
CA THR A 277 -13.34 -7.40 7.41
C THR A 277 -14.67 -7.45 6.64
N GLN A 278 -14.71 -8.05 5.45
CA GLN A 278 -15.95 -8.23 4.69
C GLN A 278 -16.96 -9.11 5.42
N LYS A 279 -16.50 -10.19 6.05
CA LYS A 279 -17.34 -11.10 6.84
C LYS A 279 -17.90 -10.39 8.08
N ILE A 280 -17.07 -9.64 8.81
CA ILE A 280 -17.50 -8.80 9.93
C ILE A 280 -18.60 -7.82 9.49
N ASN A 281 -18.36 -7.07 8.41
CA ASN A 281 -19.33 -6.09 7.90
C ASN A 281 -20.64 -6.74 7.45
N LYS A 282 -20.57 -7.96 6.90
CA LYS A 282 -21.76 -8.73 6.48
C LYS A 282 -22.56 -9.18 7.69
N GLU A 283 -21.93 -9.79 8.69
CA GLU A 283 -22.61 -10.29 9.90
C GLU A 283 -23.22 -9.13 10.71
N ILE A 284 -22.52 -8.00 10.83
CA ILE A 284 -23.07 -6.78 11.45
C ILE A 284 -24.32 -6.32 10.69
N LYS A 285 -24.27 -6.28 9.35
CA LYS A 285 -25.42 -5.89 8.52
C LYS A 285 -26.63 -6.79 8.74
N GLU A 286 -26.41 -8.09 8.84
CA GLU A 286 -27.47 -9.08 9.00
C GLU A 286 -28.11 -9.01 10.40
N LYS A 287 -27.32 -8.73 11.46
CA LYS A 287 -27.84 -8.66 12.83
C LYS A 287 -28.58 -7.34 13.16
N ILE A 288 -28.06 -6.19 12.73
CA ILE A 288 -28.56 -4.88 13.19
C ILE A 288 -28.98 -3.93 12.06
N GLY A 289 -28.85 -4.34 10.79
CA GLY A 289 -29.04 -3.46 9.64
C GLY A 289 -27.85 -2.50 9.43
N TRP A 290 -27.88 -1.69 8.37
CA TRP A 290 -26.87 -0.65 8.14
C TRP A 290 -27.41 0.72 8.54
N SER A 291 -26.90 1.22 9.66
CA SER A 291 -27.12 2.59 10.14
C SER A 291 -25.84 3.43 10.11
N PHE A 292 -24.70 2.86 9.71
CA PHE A 292 -23.39 3.52 9.70
C PHE A 292 -22.49 3.03 8.55
N ASP A 293 -21.38 3.75 8.33
CA ASP A 293 -20.37 3.36 7.33
C ASP A 293 -19.73 2.01 7.71
N PRO A 294 -19.49 1.11 6.75
CA PRO A 294 -18.80 -0.15 7.00
C PRO A 294 -17.40 0.09 7.55
N LEU A 295 -16.93 -0.86 8.37
CA LEU A 295 -15.55 -0.88 8.86
C LEU A 295 -14.60 -1.08 7.67
N SER A 296 -13.47 -0.39 7.70
CA SER A 296 -12.32 -0.68 6.83
C SER A 296 -11.16 -1.20 7.68
N VAL A 297 -10.10 -1.69 7.04
CA VAL A 297 -8.90 -2.16 7.75
C VAL A 297 -7.65 -1.49 7.20
N SER A 298 -6.77 -1.04 8.10
CA SER A 298 -5.42 -0.61 7.76
C SER A 298 -4.46 -1.78 8.00
N VAL A 299 -3.61 -2.07 7.01
CA VAL A 299 -2.66 -3.19 7.03
C VAL A 299 -1.26 -2.64 6.76
N GLY A 300 -0.32 -2.91 7.66
CA GLY A 300 1.11 -2.79 7.42
C GLY A 300 1.67 -4.12 6.93
N VAL A 301 2.53 -4.07 5.91
CA VAL A 301 3.22 -5.24 5.35
C VAL A 301 4.71 -4.95 5.31
N GLU A 302 5.49 -5.80 5.98
CA GLU A 302 6.95 -5.75 5.98
C GLU A 302 7.53 -6.99 5.29
N ILE A 303 8.56 -6.82 4.45
CA ILE A 303 9.20 -7.92 3.73
C ILE A 303 10.59 -8.15 4.31
N THR A 304 10.78 -9.29 4.96
CA THR A 304 11.98 -9.56 5.76
C THR A 304 12.37 -11.03 5.70
N PHE A 305 13.38 -11.45 6.46
CA PHE A 305 13.79 -12.85 6.56
C PHE A 305 13.16 -13.52 7.78
N ASN A 306 12.88 -14.82 7.68
CA ASN A 306 12.30 -15.68 8.73
C ASN A 306 13.12 -15.82 10.03
N LYS A 307 14.39 -15.39 10.05
CA LYS A 307 15.30 -15.48 11.22
C LYS A 307 15.69 -14.13 11.79
N GLN A 308 14.83 -13.14 11.63
CA GLN A 308 15.05 -11.85 12.29
C GLN A 308 14.40 -11.90 13.66
N PRO A 309 15.01 -11.30 14.69
CA PRO A 309 14.39 -11.19 15.99
C PRO A 309 12.97 -10.60 15.91
N ILE A 310 12.03 -11.20 16.63
CA ILE A 310 10.59 -10.88 16.59
C ILE A 310 10.33 -9.38 16.82
N ARG A 311 11.16 -8.71 17.63
CA ARG A 311 11.09 -7.25 17.85
C ARG A 311 11.16 -6.45 16.56
N TYR A 312 12.02 -6.87 15.63
CA TYR A 312 12.17 -6.19 14.35
C TYR A 312 10.93 -6.41 13.47
N TYR A 313 10.32 -7.59 13.50
CA TYR A 313 9.04 -7.82 12.82
C TYR A 313 7.99 -6.84 13.30
N LEU A 314 7.84 -6.70 14.61
CA LEU A 314 6.85 -5.81 15.21
C LEU A 314 7.13 -4.34 14.90
N GLU A 315 8.36 -3.86 15.11
CA GLU A 315 8.73 -2.45 14.90
C GLU A 315 8.55 -2.02 13.44
N MET A 316 9.04 -2.85 12.50
CA MET A 316 9.00 -2.53 11.07
C MET A 316 7.56 -2.57 10.54
N VAL A 317 6.79 -3.61 10.86
CA VAL A 317 5.40 -3.72 10.39
C VAL A 317 4.51 -2.64 11.02
N GLU A 318 4.77 -2.25 12.27
CA GLU A 318 4.06 -1.16 12.95
C GLU A 318 4.32 0.19 12.28
N ALA A 319 5.54 0.43 11.78
CA ALA A 319 5.84 1.63 11.00
C ALA A 319 4.99 1.69 9.71
N GLN A 320 4.88 0.56 9.00
CA GLN A 320 4.05 0.46 7.80
C GLN A 320 2.55 0.62 8.12
N LEU A 321 2.07 0.03 9.23
CA LEU A 321 0.68 0.19 9.68
C LEU A 321 0.36 1.65 10.05
N LYS A 322 1.27 2.32 10.78
CA LYS A 322 1.14 3.75 11.10
C LYS A 322 1.08 4.60 9.84
N ASN A 323 1.88 4.28 8.81
CA ASN A 323 1.85 4.97 7.52
C ASN A 323 0.50 4.79 6.82
N ALA A 324 -0.03 3.55 6.80
CA ALA A 324 -1.36 3.24 6.26
C ALA A 324 -2.47 4.03 6.97
N LYS A 325 -2.47 4.07 8.30
CA LYS A 325 -3.46 4.81 9.11
C LYS A 325 -3.39 6.33 8.89
N LYS A 326 -2.18 6.90 8.81
CA LYS A 326 -1.96 8.34 8.57
C LYS A 326 -2.47 8.79 7.20
N THR A 327 -2.46 7.90 6.21
CA THR A 327 -2.88 8.23 4.84
C THR A 327 -4.38 8.52 4.77
N LYS A 328 -4.72 9.73 4.31
CA LYS A 328 -6.09 10.19 4.15
C LYS A 328 -6.67 9.67 2.84
N CYS A 329 -7.76 8.92 2.93
CA CYS A 329 -8.54 8.52 1.75
C CYS A 329 -9.32 9.73 1.21
N PRO A 330 -9.31 9.99 -0.11
CA PRO A 330 -10.17 10.99 -0.73
C PRO A 330 -11.64 10.74 -0.40
N GLN A 331 -12.40 11.81 -0.13
CA GLN A 331 -13.82 11.71 0.26
C GLN A 331 -14.65 10.93 -0.77
N VAL A 332 -14.38 11.13 -2.07
CA VAL A 332 -15.07 10.45 -3.17
C VAL A 332 -14.83 8.94 -3.21
N LEU A 333 -13.70 8.46 -2.66
CA LEU A 333 -13.37 7.03 -2.58
C LEU A 333 -13.76 6.40 -1.25
N ARG A 334 -14.07 7.20 -0.22
CA ARG A 334 -14.28 6.71 1.15
C ARG A 334 -15.35 5.62 1.25
N LYS A 335 -16.46 5.76 0.54
CA LYS A 335 -17.55 4.78 0.51
C LYS A 335 -17.21 3.46 -0.20
N PHE A 336 -16.12 3.45 -0.96
CA PHE A 336 -15.62 2.28 -1.69
C PHE A 336 -14.40 1.65 -1.03
N LEU A 337 -13.84 2.32 -0.03
CA LEU A 337 -12.62 1.89 0.64
C LEU A 337 -12.90 0.61 1.43
N GLN A 338 -12.14 -0.44 1.13
CA GLN A 338 -12.15 -1.68 1.88
C GLN A 338 -10.93 -1.74 2.80
N MET A 339 -9.76 -1.35 2.28
CA MET A 339 -8.50 -1.42 3.03
C MET A 339 -7.52 -0.32 2.65
N LYS A 340 -6.59 -0.03 3.56
CA LYS A 340 -5.35 0.71 3.26
C LYS A 340 -4.17 -0.21 3.53
N ILE A 341 -3.26 -0.34 2.56
CA ILE A 341 -2.14 -1.29 2.63
C ILE A 341 -0.84 -0.50 2.53
N GLY A 342 -0.10 -0.42 3.64
CA GLY A 342 1.24 0.17 3.69
C GLY A 342 2.30 -0.90 3.44
N ILE A 343 3.15 -0.69 2.42
CA ILE A 343 4.25 -1.58 2.08
C ILE A 343 5.37 -0.80 1.41
N CYS A 344 6.63 -0.99 1.86
CA CYS A 344 7.78 -0.26 1.33
C CYS A 344 7.56 1.27 1.35
N ASP A 345 6.99 1.78 2.45
CA ASP A 345 6.61 3.19 2.66
C ASP A 345 5.57 3.76 1.69
N LEU A 346 5.01 2.92 0.81
CA LEU A 346 3.94 3.28 -0.10
C LEU A 346 2.59 2.76 0.42
N VAL A 347 1.57 3.62 0.41
CA VAL A 347 0.22 3.24 0.83
C VAL A 347 -0.69 3.06 -0.37
N PHE A 348 -1.19 1.85 -0.54
CA PHE A 348 -2.21 1.50 -1.53
C PHE A 348 -3.60 1.58 -0.93
N LEU A 349 -4.52 2.18 -1.67
CA LEU A 349 -5.95 2.12 -1.37
C LEU A 349 -6.55 0.91 -2.07
N ASP A 350 -7.16 0.02 -1.29
CA ASP A 350 -7.96 -1.07 -1.81
C ASP A 350 -9.43 -0.67 -1.82
N VAL A 351 -9.97 -0.52 -3.03
CA VAL A 351 -11.32 -0.02 -3.27
C VAL A 351 -12.10 -1.03 -4.09
N ASP A 352 -13.42 -1.09 -3.89
CA ASP A 352 -14.31 -1.84 -4.77
C ASP A 352 -14.30 -1.24 -6.18
N TYR A 353 -13.37 -1.71 -7.00
CA TYR A 353 -13.15 -1.19 -8.33
C TYR A 353 -14.36 -1.40 -9.24
N LYS A 354 -15.14 -2.47 -9.04
CA LYS A 354 -16.34 -2.73 -9.83
C LYS A 354 -17.37 -1.64 -9.57
N SER A 355 -17.67 -1.36 -8.29
CA SER A 355 -18.62 -0.31 -7.94
C SER A 355 -18.13 1.10 -8.31
N VAL A 356 -16.82 1.38 -8.21
CA VAL A 356 -16.26 2.66 -8.69
C VAL A 356 -16.44 2.78 -10.21
N LYS A 357 -16.13 1.73 -10.97
CA LYS A 357 -16.27 1.73 -12.42
C LYS A 357 -17.73 1.87 -12.85
N GLU A 358 -18.64 1.15 -12.21
CA GLU A 358 -20.08 1.32 -12.41
C GLU A 358 -20.52 2.76 -12.16
N GLN A 359 -20.02 3.42 -11.11
CA GLN A 359 -20.35 4.82 -10.86
C GLN A 359 -19.77 5.77 -11.91
N ILE A 360 -18.56 5.52 -12.41
CA ILE A 360 -17.95 6.27 -13.51
C ILE A 360 -18.73 6.09 -14.81
N ASP A 361 -19.19 4.86 -15.07
CA ASP A 361 -19.88 4.44 -16.29
C ASP A 361 -21.41 4.56 -16.17
N LYS A 362 -21.93 5.31 -15.18
CA LYS A 362 -23.37 5.64 -15.09
C LYS A 362 -23.79 6.52 -16.27
N GLY A 363 -24.46 5.89 -17.25
CA GLY A 363 -24.97 6.54 -18.45
C GLY A 363 -26.07 5.76 -19.15
N THR A 364 -26.79 6.45 -20.02
CA THR A 364 -27.85 5.90 -20.87
C THR A 364 -27.43 6.01 -22.33
N LYS A 365 -27.72 4.99 -23.15
CA LYS A 365 -27.54 5.12 -24.61
C LYS A 365 -28.72 5.93 -25.17
N LYS A 366 -28.45 7.12 -25.71
CA LYS A 366 -29.42 7.90 -26.51
C LYS A 366 -28.97 7.89 -27.96
N LYS A 367 -29.84 7.45 -28.88
CA LYS A 367 -29.58 7.40 -30.35
C LYS A 367 -28.23 6.74 -30.71
N GLY A 368 -27.94 5.58 -30.11
CA GLY A 368 -26.70 4.83 -30.36
C GLY A 368 -25.42 5.40 -29.74
N LYS A 369 -25.45 6.61 -29.15
CA LYS A 369 -24.33 7.20 -28.41
C LYS A 369 -24.54 7.07 -26.91
N TRP A 370 -23.49 6.71 -26.19
CA TRP A 370 -23.51 6.68 -24.73
C TRP A 370 -23.53 8.11 -24.19
N VAL A 371 -24.52 8.42 -23.35
CA VAL A 371 -24.70 9.71 -22.70
C VAL A 371 -24.60 9.50 -21.18
N PRO A 372 -23.62 10.11 -20.49
CA PRO A 372 -23.53 10.00 -19.04
C PRO A 372 -24.83 10.50 -18.39
N SER A 373 -25.36 9.73 -17.43
CA SER A 373 -26.56 10.04 -16.65
C SER A 373 -26.21 10.39 -15.21
N GLY A 374 -24.96 10.15 -14.80
CA GLY A 374 -24.41 10.58 -13.51
C GLY A 374 -23.76 11.97 -13.55
N ASP A 375 -23.50 12.52 -12.37
CA ASP A 375 -22.78 13.78 -12.21
C ASP A 375 -21.34 13.63 -12.74
N LYS A 376 -21.08 14.26 -13.90
CA LYS A 376 -19.78 14.26 -14.58
C LYS A 376 -18.65 14.70 -13.65
N LYS A 377 -18.95 15.60 -12.71
CA LYS A 377 -17.98 16.09 -11.71
C LYS A 377 -17.50 14.95 -10.81
N ILE A 378 -18.40 14.14 -10.28
CA ILE A 378 -18.07 12.98 -9.43
C ILE A 378 -17.24 11.96 -10.21
N ALA A 379 -17.60 11.68 -11.47
CA ALA A 379 -16.84 10.75 -12.30
C ALA A 379 -15.41 11.24 -12.57
N ASP A 380 -15.21 12.55 -12.77
CA ASP A 380 -13.88 13.13 -12.94
C ASP A 380 -13.08 13.17 -11.63
N GLU A 381 -13.71 13.45 -10.49
CA GLU A 381 -13.10 13.38 -9.16
C GLU A 381 -12.67 11.95 -8.81
N LEU A 382 -13.48 10.93 -9.13
CA LEU A 382 -13.12 9.51 -8.97
C LEU A 382 -11.90 9.14 -9.83
N LYS A 383 -11.89 9.53 -11.11
CA LYS A 383 -10.73 9.31 -12.00
C LYS A 383 -9.49 10.02 -11.51
N GLN A 384 -9.64 11.21 -10.92
CA GLN A 384 -8.55 11.97 -10.32
C GLN A 384 -7.98 11.24 -9.10
N ALA A 385 -8.85 10.80 -8.19
CA ALA A 385 -8.45 10.05 -7.02
C ALA A 385 -7.73 8.73 -7.38
N GLN A 386 -8.23 7.99 -8.37
CA GLN A 386 -7.59 6.74 -8.86
C GLN A 386 -6.21 6.95 -9.50
N GLN A 387 -5.91 8.14 -10.03
CA GLN A 387 -4.59 8.43 -10.60
C GLN A 387 -3.63 8.92 -9.49
N ASN A 388 -4.11 9.81 -8.64
CA ASN A 388 -3.28 10.53 -7.68
C ASN A 388 -2.93 9.66 -6.46
N PHE A 389 -3.70 8.62 -6.17
CA PHE A 389 -3.42 7.65 -5.10
C PHE A 389 -3.05 6.28 -5.70
N PRO A 390 -2.07 5.57 -5.12
CA PRO A 390 -1.80 4.18 -5.51
C PRO A 390 -3.03 3.31 -5.21
N ILE A 391 -3.48 2.54 -6.20
CA ILE A 391 -4.63 1.64 -6.07
C ILE A 391 -4.13 0.20 -6.07
N TRP A 392 -4.54 -0.60 -5.08
CA TRP A 392 -4.05 -1.97 -4.90
C TRP A 392 -4.31 -2.85 -6.13
N SER A 393 -5.52 -2.82 -6.69
CA SER A 393 -5.87 -3.60 -7.88
C SER A 393 -5.07 -3.24 -9.12
N PHE A 394 -4.59 -1.99 -9.25
CA PHE A 394 -3.71 -1.59 -10.35
C PHE A 394 -2.31 -2.19 -10.18
N PHE A 395 -1.79 -2.19 -8.96
CA PHE A 395 -0.52 -2.84 -8.64
C PHE A 395 -0.57 -4.35 -8.90
N ILE A 396 -1.63 -5.03 -8.47
CA ILE A 396 -1.85 -6.46 -8.77
C ILE A 396 -1.81 -6.71 -10.30
N HIS A 397 -2.48 -5.87 -11.08
CA HIS A 397 -2.50 -5.99 -12.53
C HIS A 397 -1.11 -5.70 -13.15
N ASP A 398 -0.30 -4.83 -12.57
CA ASP A 398 1.08 -4.59 -13.01
C ASP A 398 2.01 -5.76 -12.69
N LEU A 399 1.83 -6.41 -11.53
CA LEU A 399 2.54 -7.63 -11.18
C LEU A 399 2.15 -8.81 -12.08
N LYS A 400 0.86 -8.93 -12.45
CA LYS A 400 0.41 -9.91 -13.46
C LYS A 400 1.07 -9.67 -14.82
N LEU A 401 1.14 -8.42 -15.27
CA LEU A 401 1.85 -8.05 -16.49
C LEU A 401 3.33 -8.45 -16.41
N LEU A 402 4.00 -8.15 -15.28
CA LEU A 402 5.40 -8.52 -15.07
C LEU A 402 5.58 -10.04 -15.11
N SER A 403 4.73 -10.81 -14.42
CA SER A 403 4.74 -12.28 -14.46
C SER A 403 4.54 -12.80 -15.88
N TYR A 404 3.59 -12.25 -16.64
CA TYR A 404 3.38 -12.60 -18.04
C TYR A 404 4.60 -12.30 -18.92
N ILE A 405 5.22 -11.12 -18.79
CA ILE A 405 6.44 -10.77 -19.53
C ILE A 405 7.55 -11.77 -19.25
N ARG A 406 7.67 -12.25 -18.01
CA ARG A 406 8.73 -13.14 -17.57
C ARG A 406 8.47 -14.62 -17.84
N ASN A 407 7.24 -14.98 -18.24
CA ASN A 407 6.92 -16.34 -18.67
C ASN A 407 7.63 -16.65 -19.99
N GLU A 408 8.20 -17.85 -20.13
CA GLU A 408 8.89 -18.30 -21.34
C GLU A 408 8.00 -18.24 -22.59
N GLU A 409 6.68 -18.49 -22.44
CA GLU A 409 5.70 -18.38 -23.52
C GLU A 409 5.58 -16.95 -24.08
N SER A 410 6.00 -15.95 -23.32
CA SER A 410 5.97 -14.56 -23.76
C SER A 410 6.96 -14.30 -24.89
N LYS A 411 8.06 -15.06 -24.95
CA LYS A 411 9.28 -14.84 -25.75
C LYS A 411 10.05 -13.55 -25.41
N CYS A 412 9.60 -12.77 -24.42
CA CYS A 412 10.19 -11.49 -24.02
C CYS A 412 10.95 -11.57 -22.68
N ALA A 413 10.91 -12.70 -21.99
CA ALA A 413 11.50 -12.89 -20.65
C ALA A 413 13.01 -12.56 -20.61
N ASN A 414 13.69 -12.72 -21.74
CA ASN A 414 15.11 -12.40 -21.88
C ASN A 414 15.41 -10.93 -22.20
N GLN A 415 14.40 -10.09 -22.37
CA GLN A 415 14.57 -8.72 -22.85
C GLN A 415 13.91 -7.70 -21.92
N LEU A 416 12.76 -8.03 -21.34
CA LEU A 416 11.95 -7.12 -20.53
C LEU A 416 11.73 -7.64 -19.11
N GLY A 417 11.46 -6.71 -18.18
CA GLY A 417 11.05 -7.05 -16.81
C GLY A 417 12.13 -7.77 -15.98
N ARG A 418 13.41 -7.59 -16.34
CA ARG A 418 14.55 -8.17 -15.61
C ARG A 418 14.92 -7.33 -14.38
N PRO A 419 15.42 -7.93 -13.29
CA PRO A 419 15.90 -7.19 -12.12
C PRO A 419 16.91 -6.10 -12.44
N HIS A 420 17.84 -6.37 -13.36
CA HIS A 420 18.86 -5.40 -13.76
C HIS A 420 18.29 -4.08 -14.30
N PHE A 421 17.15 -4.13 -15.02
CA PHE A 421 16.49 -2.92 -15.52
C PHE A 421 15.98 -2.04 -14.37
N PHE A 422 15.28 -2.63 -13.40
CA PHE A 422 14.76 -1.89 -12.25
C PHE A 422 15.88 -1.42 -11.32
N TYR A 423 16.94 -2.23 -11.16
CA TYR A 423 18.10 -1.89 -10.37
C TYR A 423 18.84 -0.67 -10.93
N THR A 424 19.19 -0.69 -12.22
CA THR A 424 19.89 0.44 -12.87
C THR A 424 19.02 1.71 -12.92
N LEU A 425 17.70 1.56 -13.10
CA LEU A 425 16.78 2.69 -12.96
C LEU A 425 16.80 3.26 -11.54
N LEU A 426 16.78 2.43 -10.50
CA LEU A 426 16.85 2.87 -9.11
C LEU A 426 18.18 3.52 -8.77
N GLU A 427 19.29 2.92 -9.19
CA GLU A 427 20.65 3.43 -8.99
C GLU A 427 20.76 4.87 -9.54
N ASP A 428 20.35 5.10 -10.79
CA ASP A 428 20.38 6.42 -11.41
C ASP A 428 19.52 7.47 -10.67
N ILE A 429 18.28 7.12 -10.32
CA ILE A 429 17.32 8.09 -9.75
C ILE A 429 17.50 8.29 -8.24
N THR A 430 18.32 7.46 -7.59
CA THR A 430 18.68 7.60 -6.17
C THR A 430 19.98 8.34 -5.95
N ASP A 431 20.74 8.62 -7.02
CA ASP A 431 21.90 9.50 -6.97
C ASP A 431 21.51 10.91 -6.48
N LYS A 432 22.24 11.41 -5.47
CA LYS A 432 21.97 12.70 -4.82
C LYS A 432 22.05 13.89 -5.81
N THR A 433 22.96 13.82 -6.78
CA THR A 433 23.15 14.86 -7.81
C THR A 433 22.02 14.88 -8.83
N VAL A 434 21.37 13.74 -9.04
CA VAL A 434 20.18 13.60 -9.90
C VAL A 434 18.93 14.03 -9.15
N GLN A 435 18.80 13.67 -7.87
CA GLN A 435 17.63 14.02 -7.08
C GLN A 435 17.46 15.52 -6.82
N SER A 436 18.57 16.26 -6.72
CA SER A 436 18.56 17.70 -6.41
C SER A 436 17.90 18.56 -7.48
N ASP A 437 17.83 18.09 -8.72
CA ASP A 437 17.25 18.85 -9.85
C ASP A 437 16.12 18.06 -10.51
N ASN A 438 14.95 18.69 -10.66
CA ASN A 438 13.77 18.03 -11.22
C ASN A 438 13.90 17.72 -12.72
N ILE A 439 14.60 18.56 -13.49
CA ILE A 439 14.83 18.38 -14.93
C ILE A 439 15.84 17.25 -15.14
N ARG A 440 16.93 17.23 -14.38
CA ARG A 440 17.90 16.14 -14.40
C ARG A 440 17.22 14.82 -14.02
N TYR A 441 16.45 14.81 -12.94
CA TYR A 441 15.72 13.63 -12.49
C TYR A 441 14.83 13.04 -13.60
N ILE A 442 13.99 13.86 -14.24
CA ILE A 442 13.10 13.36 -15.29
C ILE A 442 13.85 12.95 -16.56
N ASN A 443 14.96 13.62 -16.90
CA ASN A 443 15.80 13.22 -18.02
C ASN A 443 16.33 11.80 -17.80
N HIS A 444 16.89 11.52 -16.62
CA HIS A 444 17.36 10.17 -16.26
C HIS A 444 16.24 9.12 -16.31
N VAL A 445 15.06 9.43 -15.76
CA VAL A 445 13.89 8.54 -15.84
C VAL A 445 13.52 8.27 -17.30
N LEU A 446 13.39 9.30 -18.12
CA LEU A 446 12.95 9.17 -19.51
C LEU A 446 14.01 8.48 -20.40
N TYR A 447 15.30 8.65 -20.12
CA TYR A 447 16.35 7.87 -20.80
C TYR A 447 16.20 6.38 -20.57
N ARG A 448 15.97 5.97 -19.32
CA ARG A 448 15.78 4.56 -18.95
C ARG A 448 14.45 3.99 -19.44
N LEU A 449 13.41 4.82 -19.50
CA LEU A 449 12.07 4.41 -19.95
C LEU A 449 11.85 4.58 -21.46
N PHE A 450 12.82 5.14 -22.21
CA PHE A 450 12.74 5.25 -23.65
C PHE A 450 12.68 3.84 -24.29
N PRO A 451 11.67 3.54 -25.13
CA PRO A 451 11.53 2.20 -25.71
C PRO A 451 12.73 1.81 -26.58
N ALA A 452 13.48 0.79 -26.17
CA ALA A 452 14.60 0.25 -26.93
C ALA A 452 14.15 -0.56 -28.15
N TYR A 453 12.94 -1.15 -28.09
CA TYR A 453 12.36 -1.96 -29.15
C TYR A 453 11.27 -1.22 -29.92
N GLY A 454 11.27 0.13 -29.89
CA GLY A 454 10.30 0.97 -30.59
C GLY A 454 10.26 0.74 -32.11
N GLU A 455 11.39 0.39 -32.71
CA GLU A 455 11.54 0.10 -34.15
C GLU A 455 11.59 -1.40 -34.46
N SER A 456 11.44 -2.27 -33.45
CA SER A 456 11.49 -3.73 -33.64
C SER A 456 10.34 -4.22 -34.54
N SER A 457 10.63 -5.21 -35.38
CA SER A 457 9.62 -5.94 -36.15
C SER A 457 8.72 -6.81 -35.26
N ASP A 458 9.16 -7.12 -34.03
CA ASP A 458 8.34 -7.81 -33.04
C ASP A 458 7.38 -6.82 -32.35
N GLN A 459 6.16 -6.75 -32.91
CA GLN A 459 5.10 -5.90 -32.38
C GLN A 459 4.70 -6.26 -30.93
N LYS A 460 4.84 -7.53 -30.53
CA LYS A 460 4.50 -7.97 -29.17
C LYS A 460 5.51 -7.42 -28.17
N LEU A 461 6.80 -7.57 -28.46
CA LEU A 461 7.90 -7.03 -27.64
C LEU A 461 7.76 -5.51 -27.47
N LYS A 462 7.59 -4.79 -28.59
CA LYS A 462 7.37 -3.34 -28.62
C LYS A 462 6.19 -2.91 -27.73
N ASN A 463 5.05 -3.57 -27.89
CA ASN A 463 3.84 -3.22 -27.13
C ASN A 463 4.00 -3.49 -25.63
N LEU A 464 4.67 -4.58 -25.25
CA LEU A 464 4.90 -4.93 -23.84
C LEU A 464 5.89 -3.97 -23.16
N GLU A 465 6.95 -3.55 -23.86
CA GLU A 465 7.90 -2.56 -23.35
C GLU A 465 7.21 -1.21 -23.10
N ILE A 466 6.50 -0.68 -24.11
CA ILE A 466 5.76 0.58 -23.99
C ILE A 466 4.76 0.52 -22.83
N ARG A 467 4.09 -0.63 -22.66
CA ARG A 467 3.13 -0.82 -21.58
C ARG A 467 3.81 -0.82 -20.21
N LEU A 468 4.88 -1.60 -20.02
CA LEU A 468 5.61 -1.66 -18.77
C LEU A 468 6.15 -0.27 -18.38
N ASN A 469 6.86 0.37 -19.30
CA ASN A 469 7.48 1.67 -19.06
C ASN A 469 6.44 2.77 -18.84
N GLY A 470 5.35 2.77 -19.61
CA GLY A 470 4.24 3.72 -19.44
C GLY A 470 3.51 3.56 -18.11
N ARG A 471 3.40 2.33 -17.59
CA ARG A 471 2.81 2.05 -16.27
C ARG A 471 3.69 2.54 -15.14
N LEU A 472 4.99 2.28 -15.18
CA LEU A 472 5.95 2.85 -14.24
C LEU A 472 5.84 4.38 -14.21
N LEU A 473 5.82 5.01 -15.38
CA LEU A 473 5.76 6.47 -15.49
C LEU A 473 4.47 7.08 -14.95
N THR A 474 3.37 6.31 -14.84
CA THR A 474 2.13 6.81 -14.23
C THR A 474 2.28 7.20 -12.76
N HIS A 475 3.29 6.68 -12.06
CA HIS A 475 3.58 7.04 -10.68
C HIS A 475 4.23 8.43 -10.53
N LEU A 476 4.69 9.03 -11.64
CA LEU A 476 5.13 10.42 -11.74
C LEU A 476 4.03 11.35 -12.33
N CYS A 477 2.80 10.85 -12.47
CA CYS A 477 1.70 11.59 -13.05
C CYS A 477 0.61 11.93 -12.04
N GLU A 478 0.05 13.12 -12.16
CA GLU A 478 -1.16 13.55 -11.46
C GLU A 478 -2.25 13.90 -12.46
N ARG A 479 -3.51 13.72 -12.07
CA ARG A 479 -4.67 14.17 -12.80
C ARG A 479 -5.22 15.43 -12.14
N VAL A 480 -5.30 16.52 -12.90
CA VAL A 480 -5.80 17.82 -12.45
C VAL A 480 -6.80 18.34 -13.49
N LYS A 481 -8.00 18.72 -13.05
CA LYS A 481 -9.08 19.26 -13.92
C LYS A 481 -9.35 18.38 -15.16
N GLY A 482 -9.35 17.06 -14.98
CA GLY A 482 -9.63 16.10 -16.06
C GLY A 482 -8.45 15.72 -16.95
N GLU A 483 -7.29 16.39 -16.84
CA GLU A 483 -6.08 16.06 -17.61
C GLU A 483 -5.02 15.38 -16.74
N THR A 484 -4.48 14.25 -17.21
CA THR A 484 -3.28 13.63 -16.62
C THR A 484 -2.02 14.31 -17.17
N ARG A 485 -1.13 14.73 -16.28
CA ARG A 485 0.14 15.42 -16.57
C ARG A 485 1.26 14.85 -15.72
N LEU A 486 2.48 14.89 -16.24
CA LEU A 486 3.69 14.58 -15.47
C LEU A 486 3.92 15.70 -14.45
N VAL A 487 4.22 15.32 -13.21
CA VAL A 487 4.50 16.25 -12.11
C VAL A 487 5.67 15.68 -11.32
N VAL A 488 6.82 16.34 -11.40
CA VAL A 488 8.06 15.91 -10.74
C VAL A 488 8.25 16.78 -9.50
N LYS A 489 7.91 16.21 -8.34
CA LYS A 489 8.06 16.81 -7.01
C LYS A 489 8.44 15.71 -6.01
N GLU A 490 8.84 16.08 -4.82
CA GLU A 490 9.34 15.13 -3.82
C GLU A 490 8.36 13.97 -3.56
N GLU A 491 7.07 14.26 -3.40
CA GLU A 491 6.03 13.23 -3.19
C GLU A 491 5.93 12.23 -4.34
N THR A 492 5.97 12.70 -5.60
CA THR A 492 5.88 11.82 -6.77
C THR A 492 7.18 11.05 -7.02
N LYS A 493 8.34 11.65 -6.71
CA LYS A 493 9.64 10.98 -6.71
C LYS A 493 9.66 9.82 -5.71
N GLN A 494 9.27 10.07 -4.46
CA GLN A 494 9.19 9.04 -3.43
C GLN A 494 8.23 7.92 -3.82
N ARG A 495 7.03 8.26 -4.30
CA ARG A 495 6.05 7.30 -4.83
C ARG A 495 6.64 6.43 -5.95
N PHE A 496 7.32 7.05 -6.92
CA PHE A 496 7.93 6.33 -8.04
C PHE A 496 9.05 5.40 -7.56
N GLN A 497 9.96 5.88 -6.71
CA GLN A 497 11.06 5.07 -6.19
C GLN A 497 10.57 3.88 -5.37
N ALA A 498 9.63 4.10 -4.44
CA ALA A 498 9.03 3.01 -3.66
C ALA A 498 8.37 1.97 -4.58
N TYR A 499 7.67 2.43 -5.62
CA TYR A 499 7.06 1.53 -6.60
C TYR A 499 8.10 0.72 -7.39
N VAL A 500 9.19 1.36 -7.85
CA VAL A 500 10.26 0.66 -8.58
C VAL A 500 10.98 -0.35 -7.68
N ARG A 501 11.12 -0.10 -6.37
CA ARG A 501 11.67 -1.08 -5.41
C ARG A 501 10.79 -2.33 -5.29
N LEU A 502 9.46 -2.16 -5.24
CA LEU A 502 8.51 -3.27 -5.27
C LEU A 502 8.61 -4.05 -6.60
N MET A 503 8.66 -3.34 -7.72
CA MET A 503 8.82 -3.98 -9.04
C MET A 503 10.15 -4.72 -9.18
N LEU A 504 11.24 -4.18 -8.64
CA LEU A 504 12.54 -4.87 -8.57
C LEU A 504 12.42 -6.17 -7.78
N LEU A 505 11.81 -6.15 -6.59
CA LEU A 505 11.64 -7.35 -5.77
C LEU A 505 10.85 -8.44 -6.53
N PHE A 506 9.71 -8.10 -7.11
CA PHE A 506 8.85 -9.07 -7.80
C PHE A 506 9.32 -9.41 -9.23
N SER A 507 10.35 -8.71 -9.73
CA SER A 507 11.07 -9.10 -10.94
C SER A 507 12.08 -10.22 -10.71
N ASP A 508 12.35 -10.61 -9.46
CA ASP A 508 13.17 -11.77 -9.14
C ASP A 508 12.38 -13.08 -9.36
N PRO A 509 12.93 -14.11 -10.02
CA PRO A 509 12.23 -15.38 -10.22
C PRO A 509 11.90 -16.12 -8.92
N ARG A 510 12.63 -15.85 -7.83
CA ARG A 510 12.46 -16.53 -6.54
C ARG A 510 11.18 -16.10 -5.82
N PHE A 511 10.62 -14.93 -6.14
CA PHE A 511 9.51 -14.31 -5.40
C PHE A 511 8.22 -14.20 -6.22
N GLN A 512 7.93 -15.21 -7.05
CA GLN A 512 6.75 -15.20 -7.92
C GLN A 512 5.45 -15.36 -7.11
N ILE A 513 4.66 -14.28 -7.01
CA ILE A 513 3.37 -14.26 -6.30
C ILE A 513 2.23 -14.90 -7.12
N PHE A 514 2.33 -14.83 -8.45
CA PHE A 514 1.46 -15.57 -9.36
C PHE A 514 2.31 -16.71 -9.90
N GLY A 515 2.05 -17.94 -9.45
CA GLY A 515 2.76 -19.13 -9.95
C GLY A 515 2.59 -19.32 -11.46
N GLN A 516 2.98 -20.48 -11.98
CA GLN A 516 2.74 -20.87 -13.38
C GLN A 516 1.24 -21.11 -13.67
N GLN A 517 0.38 -20.11 -13.47
CA GLN A 517 -1.02 -20.23 -13.83
C GLN A 517 -1.16 -20.23 -15.36
N LYS A 518 -1.88 -21.25 -15.85
CA LYS A 518 -2.30 -21.38 -17.25
C LYS A 518 -3.16 -20.20 -17.66
N LYS A 519 -2.75 -19.54 -18.74
CA LYS A 519 -3.56 -18.74 -19.69
C LYS A 519 -4.86 -18.17 -19.11
N GLU A 520 -4.79 -17.15 -18.26
CA GLU A 520 -5.74 -16.07 -18.49
C GLU A 520 -5.25 -15.39 -19.77
N LYS A 521 -5.95 -15.58 -20.89
CA LYS A 521 -5.85 -14.68 -22.03
C LYS A 521 -6.27 -13.31 -21.50
N GLU A 522 -5.37 -12.59 -20.85
CA GLU A 522 -5.67 -11.25 -20.39
C GLU A 522 -5.90 -10.41 -21.64
N ASN A 523 -7.18 -10.08 -21.86
CA ASN A 523 -7.61 -9.05 -22.78
C ASN A 523 -7.11 -7.72 -22.22
N PHE A 524 -5.83 -7.44 -22.40
CA PHE A 524 -5.24 -6.14 -22.17
C PHE A 524 -5.88 -5.17 -23.19
N GLY A 525 -7.00 -4.56 -22.78
CA GLY A 525 -7.79 -3.65 -23.60
C GLY A 525 -7.40 -2.18 -23.39
N THR A 526 -8.39 -1.28 -23.43
CA THR A 526 -8.32 0.20 -23.41
C THR A 526 -7.33 0.88 -22.45
N GLN A 527 -6.82 0.22 -21.40
CA GLN A 527 -5.76 0.74 -20.54
C GLN A 527 -4.41 0.89 -21.28
N ASP A 528 -4.20 0.19 -22.39
CA ASP A 528 -2.96 0.22 -23.18
C ASP A 528 -2.71 1.56 -23.87
N LYS A 529 -3.77 2.14 -24.44
CA LYS A 529 -3.70 3.47 -25.07
C LYS A 529 -3.37 4.55 -24.04
N LYS A 530 -3.74 4.36 -22.77
CA LYS A 530 -3.42 5.29 -21.69
C LYS A 530 -1.93 5.21 -21.36
N ALA A 531 -1.35 4.01 -21.21
CA ALA A 531 0.08 3.83 -20.94
C ALA A 531 0.95 4.36 -22.09
N GLU A 532 0.62 4.02 -23.34
CA GLU A 532 1.26 4.57 -24.55
C GLU A 532 1.17 6.11 -24.59
N GLY A 533 -0.03 6.64 -24.33
CA GLY A 533 -0.26 8.09 -24.30
C GLY A 533 0.54 8.81 -23.22
N ILE A 534 0.74 8.18 -22.06
CA ILE A 534 1.57 8.72 -20.98
C ILE A 534 3.05 8.68 -21.37
N LEU A 535 3.55 7.51 -21.77
CA LEU A 535 4.97 7.32 -22.09
C LEU A 535 5.42 8.21 -23.25
N LEU A 536 4.61 8.33 -24.30
CA LEU A 536 5.00 9.04 -25.51
C LEU A 536 4.50 10.49 -25.47
N LYS A 537 3.18 10.68 -25.51
CA LYS A 537 2.58 12.00 -25.74
C LYS A 537 2.76 12.93 -24.54
N LYS A 538 2.61 12.43 -23.30
CA LYS A 538 2.76 13.25 -22.09
C LYS A 538 4.22 13.54 -21.78
N SER A 539 5.14 12.60 -22.00
CA SER A 539 6.59 12.85 -21.90
C SER A 539 7.05 13.94 -22.87
N ARG A 540 6.71 13.83 -24.16
CA ARG A 540 7.02 14.87 -25.15
C ARG A 540 6.46 16.25 -24.77
N LYS A 541 5.22 16.28 -24.29
CA LYS A 541 4.57 17.53 -23.85
C LYS A 541 5.29 18.12 -22.63
N TYR A 542 5.66 17.30 -21.65
CA TYR A 542 6.38 17.76 -20.45
C TYR A 542 7.79 18.28 -20.76
N LEU A 543 8.51 17.61 -21.66
CA LEU A 543 9.82 18.07 -22.13
C LEU A 543 9.70 19.47 -22.76
N TYR A 544 8.71 19.68 -23.62
CA TYR A 544 8.48 20.97 -24.28
C TYR A 544 8.00 22.08 -23.33
N GLU A 545 6.99 21.80 -22.51
CA GLU A 545 6.31 22.81 -21.67
C GLU A 545 7.07 23.15 -20.39
N ILE A 546 7.91 22.23 -19.89
CA ILE A 546 8.58 22.37 -18.58
C ILE A 546 10.09 22.30 -18.70
N CYS A 547 10.66 21.28 -19.37
CA CYS A 547 12.12 21.07 -19.33
C CYS A 547 12.89 22.03 -20.25
N LEU A 548 12.33 22.29 -21.44
CA LEU A 548 12.88 23.22 -22.44
C LEU A 548 12.37 24.65 -22.25
N ASN A 549 11.21 24.83 -21.63
CA ASN A 549 10.62 26.14 -21.37
C ASN A 549 11.25 26.76 -20.11
N ARG A 550 12.45 27.33 -20.27
CA ARG A 550 13.21 27.94 -19.19
C ARG A 550 13.01 29.46 -19.16
N LYS A 551 13.94 30.22 -18.56
CA LYS A 551 13.82 31.68 -18.40
C LYS A 551 13.86 32.39 -19.75
N THR A 552 14.58 31.84 -20.72
CA THR A 552 14.70 32.44 -22.06
C THR A 552 14.00 31.61 -23.13
N PRO A 553 13.64 32.23 -24.27
CA PRO A 553 13.03 31.52 -25.40
C PRO A 553 14.04 30.67 -26.19
N LEU A 554 15.15 30.20 -25.59
CA LEU A 554 16.15 29.37 -26.25
C LEU A 554 15.55 28.12 -26.91
N ARG A 555 14.47 27.57 -26.33
CA ARG A 555 13.68 26.49 -26.93
C ARG A 555 13.22 26.81 -28.35
N ASP A 556 12.79 28.04 -28.60
CA ASP A 556 12.10 28.43 -29.84
C ASP A 556 13.06 28.42 -31.05
N VAL A 557 14.37 28.47 -30.81
CA VAL A 557 15.41 28.21 -31.83
C VAL A 557 15.30 26.79 -32.37
N PHE A 558 14.92 25.82 -31.53
CA PHE A 558 14.93 24.40 -31.85
C PHE A 558 13.56 23.81 -32.10
N VAL A 559 12.54 24.27 -31.37
CA VAL A 559 11.21 23.68 -31.37
C VAL A 559 10.15 24.76 -31.10
N VAL A 560 9.19 24.88 -32.01
CA VAL A 560 8.04 25.80 -31.86
C VAL A 560 6.74 25.02 -32.10
N GLN A 561 5.74 25.25 -31.26
CA GLN A 561 4.41 24.69 -31.48
C GLN A 561 3.62 25.54 -32.49
N SER A 562 3.22 24.93 -33.60
CA SER A 562 2.37 25.58 -34.61
C SER A 562 0.90 25.58 -34.15
N ILE A 563 0.22 26.71 -34.37
CA ILE A 563 -1.21 26.89 -34.07
C ILE A 563 -1.89 27.42 -35.34
N LEU A 564 -2.76 26.60 -35.93
CA LEU A 564 -3.65 27.04 -37.00
C LEU A 564 -5.03 27.39 -36.43
N PRO A 565 -5.66 28.53 -36.82
CA PRO A 565 -6.93 28.99 -36.25
C PRO A 565 -8.10 28.00 -36.33
N LYS A 566 -8.01 26.99 -37.20
CA LYS A 566 -9.10 26.02 -37.49
C LYS A 566 -8.74 24.56 -37.17
N ASP A 567 -7.54 24.27 -36.69
CA ASP A 567 -7.12 22.90 -36.32
C ASP A 567 -6.89 22.79 -34.81
N HIS A 568 -7.50 21.79 -34.20
CA HIS A 568 -7.27 21.47 -32.79
C HIS A 568 -5.92 20.75 -32.55
N ARG A 569 -5.26 20.27 -33.61
CA ARG A 569 -3.92 19.69 -33.54
C ARG A 569 -2.88 20.80 -33.42
N LYS A 570 -1.96 20.63 -32.47
CA LYS A 570 -0.84 21.53 -32.20
C LYS A 570 0.49 20.84 -32.50
N PRO A 571 0.86 20.67 -33.78
CA PRO A 571 2.12 20.01 -34.14
C PRO A 571 3.32 20.89 -33.80
N PHE A 572 4.50 20.27 -33.79
CA PHE A 572 5.76 20.95 -33.51
C PHE A 572 6.53 21.14 -34.82
N CYS A 573 6.98 22.37 -35.08
CA CYS A 573 8.05 22.67 -36.01
C CYS A 573 9.37 22.42 -35.29
N CYS A 574 10.27 21.68 -35.91
CA CYS A 574 11.57 21.37 -35.32
C CYS A 574 12.68 21.80 -36.26
N LEU A 575 13.82 22.18 -35.70
CA LEU A 575 15.05 22.37 -36.44
C LEU A 575 15.58 21.01 -36.91
N ALA A 576 16.26 20.94 -38.06
CA ALA A 576 16.77 19.67 -38.56
C ALA A 576 18.05 19.27 -37.80
N LEU A 577 17.89 18.42 -36.78
CA LEU A 577 18.97 17.89 -35.95
C LEU A 577 18.98 16.36 -35.98
N GLU A 578 20.17 15.78 -36.16
CA GLU A 578 20.34 14.33 -36.01
C GLU A 578 20.63 13.94 -34.56
N PRO A 579 20.21 12.74 -34.12
CA PRO A 579 20.56 12.23 -32.79
C PRO A 579 22.07 12.22 -32.53
N SER A 580 22.88 11.86 -33.53
CA SER A 580 24.35 11.83 -33.44
C SER A 580 24.95 13.22 -33.17
N MET A 581 24.32 14.28 -33.67
CA MET A 581 24.72 15.66 -33.43
C MET A 581 24.44 16.04 -31.97
N LEU A 582 23.24 15.75 -31.48
CA LEU A 582 22.81 16.07 -30.11
C LEU A 582 23.72 15.46 -29.03
N TYR A 583 24.21 14.23 -29.22
CA TYR A 583 25.20 13.62 -28.31
C TYR A 583 26.50 14.42 -28.22
N ARG A 584 26.97 14.99 -29.34
CA ARG A 584 28.19 15.81 -29.37
C ARG A 584 27.96 17.19 -28.77
N LEU A 585 26.78 17.77 -29.03
CA LEU A 585 26.38 19.08 -28.51
C LEU A 585 26.33 19.10 -26.97
N ARG A 586 26.05 17.95 -26.33
CA ARG A 586 25.93 17.82 -24.86
C ARG A 586 27.16 18.32 -24.09
N THR A 587 28.37 18.17 -24.66
CA THR A 587 29.63 18.54 -24.01
C THR A 587 30.27 19.80 -24.61
N MET A 588 29.62 20.43 -25.60
CA MET A 588 30.18 21.57 -26.33
C MET A 588 29.69 22.89 -25.75
N PRO A 589 30.56 23.91 -25.64
CA PRO A 589 30.15 25.30 -25.41
C PRO A 589 29.22 25.81 -26.52
N ALA A 590 28.44 26.85 -26.23
CA ALA A 590 27.45 27.39 -27.15
C ALA A 590 28.03 27.82 -28.51
N GLU A 591 29.20 28.46 -28.54
CA GLU A 591 29.86 28.89 -29.77
C GLU A 591 30.16 27.71 -30.73
N GLN A 592 30.80 26.67 -30.21
CA GLN A 592 31.12 25.46 -30.98
C GLN A 592 29.85 24.71 -31.40
N ALA A 593 28.84 24.69 -30.53
CA ALA A 593 27.53 24.12 -30.85
C ALA A 593 26.87 24.85 -32.02
N ALA A 594 26.93 26.20 -32.04
CA ALA A 594 26.35 27.03 -33.09
C ALA A 594 26.97 26.75 -34.45
N GLU A 595 28.30 26.68 -34.53
CA GLU A 595 29.03 26.33 -35.76
C GLU A 595 28.64 24.94 -36.27
N ARG A 596 28.52 23.97 -35.37
CA ARG A 596 28.12 22.59 -35.73
C ARG A 596 26.70 22.50 -36.27
N ILE A 597 25.77 23.26 -35.69
CA ILE A 597 24.37 23.31 -36.14
C ILE A 597 24.28 23.99 -37.51
N GLU A 598 25.03 25.09 -37.70
CA GLU A 598 25.06 25.88 -38.94
C GLU A 598 25.50 25.06 -40.16
N LEU A 599 26.43 24.11 -39.99
CA LEU A 599 26.87 23.20 -41.08
C LEU A 599 25.73 22.43 -41.75
N ARG A 600 24.64 22.17 -41.02
CA ARG A 600 23.44 21.50 -41.55
C ARG A 600 22.22 22.39 -41.67
N ASN A 601 22.22 23.52 -40.98
CA ASN A 601 21.14 24.50 -40.99
C ASN A 601 21.78 25.88 -41.28
N PRO A 602 22.14 26.19 -42.54
CA PRO A 602 22.82 27.43 -42.88
C PRO A 602 22.05 28.67 -42.41
N SER A 603 22.71 29.56 -41.70
CA SER A 603 22.10 30.81 -41.19
C SER A 603 22.13 31.93 -42.24
N THR A 604 21.79 31.59 -43.48
CA THR A 604 21.81 32.49 -44.65
C THR A 604 20.39 32.94 -45.01
N GLU A 605 20.23 34.15 -45.54
CA GLU A 605 18.91 34.64 -46.00
C GLU A 605 18.30 33.75 -47.11
N GLU A 606 19.11 33.16 -47.99
CA GLU A 606 18.63 32.20 -49.00
C GLU A 606 17.94 30.96 -48.39
N GLU A 607 18.52 30.39 -47.32
CA GLU A 607 17.93 29.23 -46.63
C GLU A 607 16.68 29.62 -45.85
N LYS A 608 16.65 30.83 -45.28
CA LYS A 608 15.47 31.38 -44.61
C LYS A 608 14.30 31.56 -45.58
N GLU A 609 14.54 32.11 -46.76
CA GLU A 609 13.55 32.23 -47.84
C GLU A 609 13.07 30.85 -48.30
N ARG A 610 13.99 29.91 -48.55
CA ARG A 610 13.67 28.52 -48.94
C ARG A 610 12.79 27.80 -47.91
N ILE A 611 13.08 27.96 -46.61
CA ILE A 611 12.27 27.38 -45.53
C ILE A 611 10.89 28.04 -45.46
N ALA A 612 10.82 29.36 -45.65
CA ALA A 612 9.56 30.11 -45.68
C ALA A 612 8.68 29.65 -46.85
N GLU A 613 9.23 29.52 -48.07
CA GLU A 613 8.52 28.98 -49.24
C GLU A 613 8.00 27.56 -49.00
N ALA A 614 8.83 26.67 -48.45
CA ALA A 614 8.43 25.30 -48.16
C ALA A 614 7.31 25.23 -47.11
N ASN A 615 7.35 26.07 -46.07
CA ASN A 615 6.30 26.14 -45.06
C ASN A 615 5.02 26.76 -45.64
N ASN A 616 5.11 27.80 -46.47
CA ASN A 616 3.97 28.42 -47.15
C ASN A 616 3.26 27.43 -48.08
N LYS A 617 4.01 26.65 -48.88
CA LYS A 617 3.45 25.59 -49.71
C LYS A 617 2.68 24.55 -48.88
N ARG A 618 3.19 24.17 -47.70
CA ARG A 618 2.47 23.25 -46.81
C ARG A 618 1.18 23.87 -46.29
N LEU A 619 1.19 25.15 -45.94
CA LEU A 619 0.00 25.88 -45.51
C LEU A 619 -1.06 25.95 -46.62
N GLU A 620 -0.65 26.18 -47.88
CA GLU A 620 -1.52 26.13 -49.06
C GLU A 620 -2.13 24.73 -49.27
N GLU A 621 -1.35 23.66 -49.02
CA GLU A 621 -1.83 22.28 -49.01
C GLU A 621 -2.69 21.91 -47.78
N GLY A 622 -2.99 22.87 -46.90
CA GLY A 622 -3.75 22.65 -45.67
C GLY A 622 -3.00 21.85 -44.59
N LYS A 623 -1.68 21.72 -44.71
CA LYS A 623 -0.79 21.04 -43.75
C LYS A 623 -0.09 22.06 -42.85
N HIS A 624 0.30 21.62 -41.66
CA HIS A 624 1.08 22.48 -40.75
C HIS A 624 2.53 22.65 -41.22
N PRO A 625 3.16 23.81 -40.97
CA PRO A 625 4.59 23.99 -41.15
C PRO A 625 5.34 22.97 -40.28
N ASN A 626 6.54 22.60 -40.72
CA ASN A 626 7.32 21.56 -40.03
C ASN A 626 8.82 21.87 -39.93
N ARG A 627 9.31 22.93 -40.58
CA ARG A 627 10.72 23.33 -40.56
C ARG A 627 10.91 24.64 -39.82
N LEU A 628 12.02 24.75 -39.10
CA LEU A 628 12.50 25.99 -38.47
C LEU A 628 13.79 26.44 -39.14
N PHE A 629 13.96 27.76 -39.24
CA PHE A 629 15.21 28.40 -39.65
C PHE A 629 16.12 28.57 -38.42
N PHE A 630 17.42 28.34 -38.59
CA PHE A 630 18.40 28.55 -37.53
C PHE A 630 19.02 29.94 -37.63
N ASP A 631 18.72 30.80 -36.67
CA ASP A 631 19.40 32.09 -36.49
C ASP A 631 20.57 31.92 -35.50
N LYS A 632 21.79 31.89 -36.04
CA LYS A 632 23.02 31.70 -35.26
C LYS A 632 23.24 32.81 -34.25
N LYS A 633 22.97 34.07 -34.62
CA LYS A 633 23.20 35.23 -33.75
C LYS A 633 22.22 35.23 -32.59
N GLN A 634 20.95 34.94 -32.89
CA GLN A 634 19.91 34.80 -31.87
C GLN A 634 20.24 33.67 -30.90
N PHE A 635 20.68 32.52 -31.41
CA PHE A 635 21.08 31.39 -30.55
C PHE A 635 22.20 31.75 -29.58
N LEU A 636 23.28 32.39 -30.07
CA LEU A 636 24.41 32.78 -29.23
C LEU A 636 24.01 33.80 -28.16
N SER A 637 23.26 34.85 -28.56
CA SER A 637 22.73 35.86 -27.63
C SER A 637 21.91 35.20 -26.51
N LEU A 638 20.96 34.33 -26.88
CA LEU A 638 20.11 33.66 -25.90
C LEU A 638 20.90 32.68 -25.02
N ALA A 639 21.88 31.96 -25.57
CA ALA A 639 22.68 31.02 -24.81
C ALA A 639 23.59 31.71 -23.78
N GLU A 640 24.20 32.84 -24.16
CA GLU A 640 25.05 33.66 -23.28
C GLU A 640 24.25 34.38 -22.20
N GLU A 641 23.15 35.06 -22.58
CA GLU A 641 22.29 35.80 -21.64
C GLU A 641 21.67 34.89 -20.58
N SER A 642 21.33 33.66 -20.97
CA SER A 642 20.59 32.73 -20.11
C SER A 642 21.48 31.82 -19.27
N GLY A 643 22.68 31.48 -19.78
CA GLY A 643 23.47 30.36 -19.27
C GLY A 643 22.72 29.01 -19.33
N GLU A 644 21.65 28.89 -20.10
CA GLU A 644 20.76 27.72 -20.11
C GLU A 644 21.28 26.58 -20.99
N TRP A 645 22.24 26.88 -21.88
CA TRP A 645 22.95 25.88 -22.66
C TRP A 645 23.81 25.00 -21.75
N THR A 646 23.18 23.93 -21.27
CA THR A 646 23.69 23.02 -20.25
C THR A 646 23.52 21.59 -20.72
N PRO A 647 24.29 20.61 -20.22
CA PRO A 647 24.08 19.20 -20.53
C PRO A 647 22.63 18.76 -20.30
N ASP A 648 22.00 19.22 -19.22
CA ASP A 648 20.60 18.92 -18.91
C ASP A 648 19.61 19.49 -19.94
N PHE A 649 19.89 20.68 -20.52
CA PHE A 649 19.07 21.25 -21.59
C PHE A 649 19.19 20.43 -22.88
N VAL A 650 20.42 20.10 -23.26
CA VAL A 650 20.70 19.28 -24.45
C VAL A 650 20.11 17.88 -24.28
N ASP A 651 20.15 17.31 -23.07
CA ASP A 651 19.54 16.03 -22.75
C ASP A 651 18.01 16.07 -22.90
N SER A 652 17.35 17.12 -22.38
CA SER A 652 15.91 17.33 -22.58
C SER A 652 15.55 17.53 -24.06
N LEU A 653 16.41 18.22 -24.82
CA LEU A 653 16.23 18.43 -26.26
C LEU A 653 16.35 17.11 -27.01
N MET A 654 17.37 16.31 -26.71
CA MET A 654 17.57 15.00 -27.31
C MET A 654 16.40 14.06 -27.04
N LEU A 655 15.94 13.99 -25.78
CA LEU A 655 14.75 13.22 -25.42
C LEU A 655 13.52 13.71 -26.18
N PHE A 656 13.32 15.03 -26.32
CA PHE A 656 12.19 15.58 -27.06
C PHE A 656 12.18 15.09 -28.51
N TYR A 657 13.31 15.20 -29.21
CA TYR A 657 13.45 14.76 -30.60
C TYR A 657 13.15 13.26 -30.74
N ARG A 658 13.77 12.43 -29.90
CA ARG A 658 13.56 10.97 -29.94
C ARG A 658 12.10 10.56 -29.70
N TYR A 659 11.44 11.16 -28.69
CA TYR A 659 10.01 10.89 -28.46
C TYR A 659 9.13 11.46 -29.59
N HIS A 660 9.51 12.59 -30.18
CA HIS A 660 8.79 13.17 -31.30
C HIS A 660 8.83 12.25 -32.53
N GLU A 661 10.03 11.79 -32.92
CA GLU A 661 10.25 10.85 -34.01
C GLU A 661 9.44 9.56 -33.82
N LEU A 662 9.55 8.94 -32.65
CA LEU A 662 8.82 7.70 -32.34
C LEU A 662 7.29 7.86 -32.44
N ILE A 663 6.74 9.00 -32.00
CA ILE A 663 5.31 9.30 -32.16
C ILE A 663 4.95 9.42 -33.64
N MET A 664 5.78 10.12 -34.43
CA MET A 664 5.54 10.30 -35.85
C MET A 664 5.56 8.97 -36.61
N GLU A 665 6.45 8.05 -36.26
CA GLU A 665 6.49 6.70 -36.85
C GLU A 665 5.24 5.89 -36.50
N ILE A 666 4.86 5.87 -35.22
CA ILE A 666 3.65 5.15 -34.79
C ILE A 666 2.38 5.70 -35.44
N GLU A 667 2.33 7.02 -35.68
CA GLU A 667 1.19 7.66 -36.35
C GLU A 667 1.19 7.48 -37.88
N LYS A 668 2.34 7.18 -38.52
CA LYS A 668 2.40 6.83 -39.96
C LYS A 668 1.83 5.44 -40.27
N HIS A 669 1.86 4.52 -39.30
CA HIS A 669 1.41 3.13 -39.45
C HIS A 669 -0.02 2.86 -38.89
N LYS A 670 -0.74 3.91 -38.49
CA LYS A 670 -2.14 3.87 -38.04
C LYS A 670 -3.04 4.49 -39.11
#